data_AF-A0AAE0BIY1-F1
#
_entry.id   AF-A0AAE0BIY1-F1
#
_cell.length_a   1.000
_cell.length_b   1.000
_cell.length_c   1.000
_cell.angle_alpha   90.00
_cell.angle_beta   90.00
_cell.angle_gamma   90.00
#
_symmetry.space_group_name_H-M   'P 1'
#
loop_
_entity.id
_entity.type
_entity.pdbx_description
1 polymer ?
#
loop_
_entity_poly.entity_id
_entity_poly.type
_entity_poly.pdbx_seq_one_letter_code
_entity_poly.pdbx_strand_id
1 'polypeptide(L)'
;MLLRHAGTEARVTFSMLTALLLSANGVESLQQVNPFLEQDAAEEVLQSVGACLVLACRAGQASRALLVARELQDALRHARTLPLNSATAADADRTVQAKSSALAELLVARRHYMKSVQCSELGRLEVEYDPRFLAFEFVYNLLLHKPQVQLVQRFITAAEGGGSLCHQMLMGAGKTTVVAPLLSLILADGAKLVVQVVPAELLDFSRGELRRRLGAVAGRTVYTLEFNRFAEVTPALQRKLELARAARAAVVTSPTAIKSLLLKFVEVMHILEQSGSHQGSLAEPGAAKLVGLLGLAARSQPRSSPHEWQPGELQGLREEAARCVSVFEALRDTVLVLDEVDLLLHPLKSELHWPVGAKLPLDFAQAAAGDGLRWRIPFHLLDALFFACTGRCTDQWSASHTAGAALEAVKEAVTRGIDTHALQRTPHLVLLNRSFYDAALLPALASWMLVWFNHRYPIRGMTDAEVLAYLVGQGGLGDDSMKMLNLSRQWLTSVMPHVLGKINRVGFGLLTAADLRQQPAASQARRLLAVPFLGKDIPSRTNEFSHPDVVIGLTILAYRLEGLRRSDLRRLLERMKECADTELGPHHDRPTCKRYMEWIHAAGGRVKGARKRTSRVGARGLLLSTFQRRDSGAWDPGTPVALGSPRSFTPASSTNTSPVNGISRSGTPRGGSTPPKPPGGSPSGGSPEVPSPSNSSPEARECRRGSNTDMIPDTDAVAPLHST
;
A
#
# COMPACT_ATOMS: atom_id res chain seq x y z
N MET A 1 -23.59 -50.90 -6.04
CA MET A 1 -22.70 -50.33 -7.08
C MET A 1 -23.49 -49.50 -8.11
N LEU A 2 -24.59 -50.02 -8.67
CA LEU A 2 -25.46 -49.28 -9.61
C LEU A 2 -26.07 -48.00 -9.01
N LEU A 3 -26.50 -48.02 -7.74
CA LEU A 3 -27.01 -46.83 -7.02
C LEU A 3 -25.93 -45.75 -6.83
N ARG A 4 -24.67 -46.14 -6.58
CA ARG A 4 -23.52 -45.19 -6.55
C ARG A 4 -23.21 -44.57 -7.90
N HIS A 5 -23.40 -45.31 -9.00
CA HIS A 5 -23.24 -44.78 -10.35
C HIS A 5 -24.42 -43.91 -10.80
N ALA A 6 -25.62 -44.17 -10.29
CA ALA A 6 -26.80 -43.34 -10.50
C ALA A 6 -26.83 -42.06 -9.65
N GLY A 7 -25.85 -41.86 -8.76
CA GLY A 7 -25.75 -40.69 -7.88
C GLY A 7 -26.70 -40.70 -6.67
N THR A 8 -27.39 -41.82 -6.42
CA THR A 8 -28.33 -41.99 -5.29
C THR A 8 -27.63 -42.38 -3.99
N GLU A 9 -26.43 -42.96 -4.04
CA GLU A 9 -25.57 -43.22 -2.88
C GLU A 9 -24.27 -42.42 -2.94
N ALA A 10 -23.85 -41.85 -1.80
CA ALA A 10 -22.59 -41.11 -1.71
C ALA A 10 -21.37 -42.00 -2.00
N ARG A 11 -20.52 -41.59 -2.95
CA ARG A 11 -19.27 -42.28 -3.26
C ARG A 11 -18.18 -41.84 -2.28
N VAL A 12 -17.76 -42.75 -1.43
CA VAL A 12 -16.58 -42.55 -0.58
C VAL A 12 -15.33 -42.45 -1.46
N THR A 13 -14.71 -41.27 -1.49
CA THR A 13 -13.47 -41.00 -2.22
C THR A 13 -12.30 -40.93 -1.24
N PHE A 14 -11.07 -41.14 -1.71
CA PHE A 14 -9.89 -41.03 -0.85
C PHE A 14 -9.73 -39.61 -0.25
N SER A 15 -10.10 -38.57 -1.02
CA SER A 15 -10.13 -37.18 -0.54
C SER A 15 -11.14 -36.99 0.59
N MET A 16 -12.32 -37.62 0.49
CA MET A 16 -13.32 -37.60 1.55
C MET A 16 -12.81 -38.31 2.80
N LEU A 17 -12.23 -39.50 2.66
CA LEU A 17 -11.63 -40.24 3.78
C LEU A 17 -10.50 -39.45 4.47
N THR A 18 -9.67 -38.77 3.68
CA THR A 18 -8.62 -37.89 4.20
C THR A 18 -9.22 -36.69 4.96
N ALA A 19 -10.31 -36.10 4.44
CA ALA A 19 -11.01 -35.02 5.14
C ALA A 19 -11.69 -35.50 6.44
N LEU A 20 -12.23 -36.72 6.44
CA LEU A 20 -12.81 -37.37 7.63
C LEU A 20 -11.75 -37.65 8.69
N LEU A 21 -10.56 -38.12 8.29
CA LEU A 21 -9.41 -38.31 9.19
C LEU A 21 -8.98 -37.00 9.89
N LEU A 22 -9.19 -35.85 9.23
CA LEU A 22 -8.86 -34.52 9.78
C LEU A 22 -9.99 -33.91 10.63
N SER A 23 -11.16 -34.55 10.67
CA SER A 23 -12.32 -34.07 11.41
C SER A 23 -12.41 -34.75 12.78
N ALA A 24 -12.78 -33.99 13.81
CA ALA A 24 -13.00 -34.55 15.15
C ALA A 24 -14.11 -35.61 15.15
N ASN A 25 -15.15 -35.43 14.34
CA ASN A 25 -16.29 -36.35 14.22
C ASN A 25 -16.17 -37.26 12.99
N GLY A 26 -14.94 -37.63 12.60
CA GLY A 26 -14.66 -38.40 11.39
C GLY A 26 -15.37 -39.76 11.35
N VAL A 27 -15.38 -40.46 12.49
CA VAL A 27 -16.01 -41.78 12.65
C VAL A 27 -17.53 -41.70 12.48
N GLU A 28 -18.19 -40.80 13.24
CA GLU A 28 -19.63 -40.57 13.14
C GLU A 28 -20.05 -40.16 11.72
N SER A 29 -19.27 -39.28 11.09
CA SER A 29 -19.55 -38.81 9.73
C SER A 29 -19.38 -39.93 8.69
N LEU A 30 -18.47 -40.88 8.93
CA LEU A 30 -18.31 -42.06 8.07
C LEU A 30 -19.49 -43.02 8.24
N GLN A 31 -19.99 -43.19 9.47
CA GLN A 31 -21.18 -43.99 9.75
C GLN A 31 -22.46 -43.37 9.18
N GLN A 32 -22.58 -42.05 9.12
CA GLN A 32 -23.69 -41.39 8.42
C GLN A 32 -23.71 -41.71 6.91
N VAL A 33 -22.53 -41.88 6.32
CA VAL A 33 -22.37 -42.21 4.90
C VAL A 33 -22.60 -43.70 4.64
N ASN A 34 -22.25 -44.55 5.62
CA ASN A 34 -22.55 -45.98 5.61
C ASN A 34 -23.02 -46.46 6.98
N PRO A 35 -24.34 -46.48 7.24
CA PRO A 35 -24.90 -46.87 8.54
C PRO A 35 -24.62 -48.32 8.96
N PHE A 36 -24.18 -49.17 8.03
CA PHE A 36 -23.84 -50.57 8.29
C PHE A 36 -22.40 -50.75 8.78
N LEU A 37 -21.61 -49.67 8.89
CA LEU A 37 -20.24 -49.73 9.39
C LEU A 37 -20.25 -49.68 10.94
N GLU A 38 -19.80 -50.77 11.57
CA GLU A 38 -19.55 -50.80 13.01
C GLU A 38 -18.47 -49.78 13.41
N GLN A 39 -18.48 -49.33 14.68
CA GLN A 39 -17.58 -48.28 15.15
C GLN A 39 -16.09 -48.68 15.02
N ASP A 40 -15.75 -49.90 15.44
CA ASP A 40 -14.39 -50.44 15.35
C ASP A 40 -13.93 -50.52 13.88
N ALA A 41 -14.81 -50.97 12.97
CA ALA A 41 -14.52 -51.02 11.55
C ALA A 41 -14.33 -49.62 10.93
N ALA A 42 -15.08 -48.61 11.40
CA ALA A 42 -14.91 -47.23 10.97
C ALA A 42 -13.55 -46.65 11.40
N GLU A 43 -13.13 -46.96 12.62
CA GLU A 43 -11.81 -46.58 13.13
C GLU A 43 -10.69 -47.27 12.34
N GLU A 44 -10.81 -48.56 12.07
CA GLU A 44 -9.85 -49.31 11.24
C GLU A 44 -9.70 -48.72 9.83
N VAL A 45 -10.80 -48.27 9.22
CA VAL A 45 -10.76 -47.59 7.91
C VAL A 45 -9.97 -46.30 7.99
N LEU A 46 -10.20 -45.45 9.00
CA LEU A 46 -9.46 -44.20 9.17
C LEU A 46 -7.98 -44.44 9.52
N GLN A 47 -7.68 -45.44 10.35
CA GLN A 47 -6.30 -45.87 10.63
C GLN A 47 -5.59 -46.36 9.36
N SER A 48 -6.29 -47.12 8.51
CA SER A 48 -5.78 -47.58 7.20
C SER A 48 -5.49 -46.42 6.25
N VAL A 49 -6.33 -45.37 6.28
CA VAL A 49 -6.09 -44.13 5.52
C VAL A 49 -4.82 -43.43 6.04
N GLY A 50 -4.66 -43.33 7.37
CA GLY A 50 -3.43 -42.83 7.98
C GLY A 50 -2.20 -43.61 7.53
N ALA A 51 -2.24 -44.94 7.56
CA ALA A 51 -1.17 -45.81 7.08
C ALA A 51 -0.86 -45.59 5.59
N CYS A 52 -1.88 -45.42 4.74
CA CYS A 52 -1.71 -45.08 3.32
C CYS A 52 -0.99 -43.73 3.15
N LEU A 53 -1.35 -42.71 3.92
CA LEU A 53 -0.70 -41.40 3.88
C LEU A 53 0.77 -41.50 4.30
N VAL A 54 1.08 -42.25 5.36
CA VAL A 54 2.47 -42.49 5.78
C VAL A 54 3.26 -43.19 4.68
N LEU A 55 2.70 -44.22 4.06
CA LEU A 55 3.36 -44.95 2.98
C LEU A 55 3.67 -44.03 1.78
N ALA A 56 2.69 -43.21 1.38
CA ALA A 56 2.87 -42.24 0.30
C ALA A 56 3.94 -41.19 0.64
N CYS A 57 3.95 -40.66 1.86
CA CYS A 57 4.99 -39.73 2.32
C CYS A 57 6.39 -40.39 2.33
N ARG A 58 6.50 -41.67 2.72
CA ARG A 58 7.76 -42.42 2.67
C ARG A 58 8.23 -42.65 1.23
N ALA A 59 7.33 -43.00 0.32
CA ALA A 59 7.65 -43.11 -1.11
C ALA A 59 8.13 -41.78 -1.69
N GLY A 60 7.50 -40.67 -1.29
CA GLY A 60 7.93 -39.32 -1.64
C GLY A 60 9.33 -38.96 -1.10
N GLN A 61 9.61 -39.27 0.16
CA GLN A 61 10.93 -39.09 0.77
C GLN A 61 12.00 -39.92 0.07
N ALA A 62 11.72 -41.21 -0.20
CA ALA A 62 12.63 -42.09 -0.94
C ALA A 62 12.91 -41.55 -2.35
N SER A 63 11.89 -41.02 -3.03
CA SER A 63 12.04 -40.41 -4.36
C SER A 63 12.93 -39.17 -4.33
N ARG A 64 12.78 -38.29 -3.33
CA ARG A 64 13.67 -37.13 -3.13
C ARG A 64 15.11 -37.55 -2.81
N ALA A 65 15.29 -38.53 -1.93
CA ALA A 65 16.60 -39.07 -1.60
C ALA A 65 17.28 -39.68 -2.84
N LEU A 66 16.53 -40.42 -3.67
CA LEU A 66 17.04 -40.99 -4.92
C LEU A 66 17.45 -39.89 -5.91
N LEU A 67 16.69 -38.80 -6.01
CA LEU A 67 17.04 -37.67 -6.86
C LEU A 67 18.35 -37.02 -6.41
N VAL A 68 18.49 -36.69 -5.12
CA VAL A 68 19.73 -36.11 -4.57
C VAL A 68 20.90 -37.08 -4.71
N ALA A 69 20.68 -38.38 -4.55
CA ALA A 69 21.71 -39.40 -4.77
C ALA A 69 22.19 -39.44 -6.23
N ARG A 70 21.29 -39.30 -7.21
CA ARG A 70 21.65 -39.19 -8.63
C ARG A 70 22.43 -37.91 -8.91
N GLU A 71 21.97 -36.77 -8.39
CA GLU A 71 22.67 -35.49 -8.52
C GLU A 71 24.08 -35.54 -7.89
N LEU A 72 24.23 -36.21 -6.75
CA LEU A 72 25.53 -36.44 -6.11
C LEU A 72 26.43 -37.34 -6.96
N GLN A 73 25.89 -38.41 -7.56
CA GLN A 73 26.65 -39.26 -8.48
C GLN A 73 27.16 -38.47 -9.68
N ASP A 74 26.33 -37.61 -10.26
CA ASP A 74 26.72 -36.78 -11.39
C ASP A 74 27.74 -35.71 -10.99
N ALA A 75 27.58 -35.08 -9.82
CA ALA A 75 28.57 -34.15 -9.26
C ALA A 75 29.93 -34.84 -9.02
N LEU A 76 29.94 -36.08 -8.51
CA LEU A 76 31.15 -36.87 -8.32
C LEU A 76 31.80 -37.26 -9.65
N ARG A 77 31.01 -37.64 -10.67
CA ARG A 77 31.52 -37.91 -12.02
C ARG A 77 32.17 -36.67 -12.63
N HIS A 78 31.52 -35.51 -12.49
CA HIS A 78 32.06 -34.25 -12.97
C HIS A 78 33.36 -33.87 -12.25
N ALA A 79 33.39 -33.96 -10.92
CA ALA A 79 34.59 -33.70 -10.12
C ALA A 79 35.78 -34.57 -10.54
N ARG A 80 35.53 -35.85 -10.88
CA ARG A 80 36.57 -36.79 -11.37
C ARG A 80 37.16 -36.40 -12.73
N THR A 81 36.46 -35.61 -13.55
CA THR A 81 36.96 -35.18 -14.86
C THR A 81 37.82 -33.91 -14.80
N LEU A 82 37.84 -33.22 -13.66
CA LEU A 82 38.54 -31.96 -13.51
C LEU A 82 40.01 -32.17 -13.09
N PRO A 83 40.95 -31.37 -13.61
CA PRO A 83 42.33 -31.41 -13.19
C PRO A 83 42.48 -30.96 -11.73
N LEU A 84 43.25 -31.74 -10.96
CA LEU A 84 43.63 -31.44 -9.58
C LEU A 84 44.29 -30.04 -9.53
N ASN A 85 43.84 -29.19 -8.60
CA ASN A 85 44.30 -27.80 -8.37
C ASN A 85 43.75 -26.69 -9.28
N SER A 86 42.59 -26.89 -9.90
CA SER A 86 41.85 -25.80 -10.58
C SER A 86 40.83 -25.13 -9.64
N ALA A 87 40.55 -23.83 -9.82
CA ALA A 87 39.48 -23.14 -9.09
C ALA A 87 38.11 -23.85 -9.27
N THR A 88 37.90 -24.44 -10.44
CA THR A 88 36.73 -25.27 -10.78
C THR A 88 36.66 -26.57 -9.98
N ALA A 89 37.78 -27.17 -9.60
CA ALA A 89 37.80 -28.34 -8.72
C ALA A 89 37.33 -27.98 -7.29
N ALA A 90 37.70 -26.82 -6.77
CA ALA A 90 37.26 -26.36 -5.46
C ALA A 90 35.74 -26.09 -5.41
N ASP A 91 35.16 -25.55 -6.48
CA ASP A 91 33.71 -25.35 -6.59
C ASP A 91 32.95 -26.69 -6.75
N ALA A 92 33.54 -27.65 -7.49
CA ALA A 92 33.00 -29.00 -7.59
C ALA A 92 33.01 -29.72 -6.24
N ASP A 93 34.08 -29.59 -5.45
CA ASP A 93 34.17 -30.14 -4.09
C ASP A 93 33.09 -29.57 -3.16
N ARG A 94 32.89 -28.24 -3.18
CA ARG A 94 31.79 -27.61 -2.42
C ARG A 94 30.42 -28.14 -2.84
N THR A 95 30.23 -28.37 -4.14
CA THR A 95 28.98 -28.93 -4.68
C THR A 95 28.76 -30.36 -4.19
N VAL A 96 29.78 -31.21 -4.25
CA VAL A 96 29.75 -32.58 -3.74
C VAL A 96 29.45 -32.59 -2.25
N GLN A 97 30.10 -31.73 -1.46
CA GLN A 97 29.87 -31.61 -0.02
C GLN A 97 28.45 -31.15 0.31
N ALA A 98 27.92 -30.16 -0.43
CA ALA A 98 26.55 -29.70 -0.24
C ALA A 98 25.52 -30.80 -0.56
N LYS A 99 25.70 -31.53 -1.67
CA LYS A 99 24.81 -32.62 -2.08
C LYS A 99 24.92 -33.85 -1.16
N SER A 100 26.11 -34.17 -0.66
CA SER A 100 26.31 -35.27 0.29
C SER A 100 25.67 -34.97 1.65
N SER A 101 25.81 -33.73 2.15
CA SER A 101 25.11 -33.28 3.36
C SER A 101 23.59 -33.35 3.19
N ALA A 102 23.07 -32.85 2.06
CA ALA A 102 21.63 -32.91 1.77
C ALA A 102 21.09 -34.35 1.70
N LEU A 103 21.85 -35.27 1.10
CA LEU A 103 21.47 -36.69 1.07
C LEU A 103 21.47 -37.31 2.46
N ALA A 104 22.53 -37.06 3.25
CA ALA A 104 22.63 -37.55 4.62
C ALA A 104 21.47 -37.03 5.50
N GLU A 105 21.15 -35.74 5.37
CA GLU A 105 20.01 -35.13 6.06
C GLU A 105 18.69 -35.80 5.70
N LEU A 106 18.44 -36.08 4.41
CA LEU A 106 17.22 -36.77 3.95
C LEU A 106 17.10 -38.22 4.45
N LEU A 107 18.23 -38.94 4.56
CA LEU A 107 18.27 -40.32 5.03
C LEU A 107 18.10 -40.45 6.55
N VAL A 108 18.65 -39.50 7.31
CA VAL A 108 18.56 -39.46 8.79
C VAL A 108 17.26 -38.78 9.25
N ALA A 109 16.56 -38.09 8.36
CA ALA A 109 15.36 -37.35 8.68
C ALA A 109 14.27 -38.23 9.32
N ARG A 110 13.69 -37.74 10.42
CA ARG A 110 12.61 -38.41 11.17
C ARG A 110 11.42 -37.49 11.36
N ARG A 111 10.23 -38.09 11.53
CA ARG A 111 9.02 -37.33 11.86
C ARG A 111 8.99 -37.03 13.35
N HIS A 112 8.96 -35.74 13.67
CA HIS A 112 9.06 -35.27 15.06
C HIS A 112 7.70 -35.15 15.76
N TYR A 113 6.60 -35.30 15.03
CA TYR A 113 5.22 -35.24 15.56
C TYR A 113 4.59 -36.62 15.81
N MET A 114 5.31 -37.70 15.52
CA MET A 114 4.88 -39.09 15.78
C MET A 114 5.56 -39.62 17.04
N LYS A 115 4.77 -39.99 18.05
CA LYS A 115 5.23 -40.57 19.31
C LYS A 115 4.93 -42.07 19.32
N SER A 116 5.92 -42.90 19.62
CA SER A 116 5.71 -44.35 19.77
C SER A 116 5.18 -44.66 21.17
N VAL A 117 4.02 -45.30 21.28
CA VAL A 117 3.34 -45.60 22.55
C VAL A 117 3.32 -47.13 22.73
N GLN A 118 4.49 -47.70 23.05
CA GLN A 118 4.71 -49.14 23.29
C GLN A 118 4.39 -50.12 22.13
N CYS A 119 4.92 -51.33 22.24
CA CYS A 119 4.64 -52.45 21.35
C CYS A 119 3.57 -53.28 22.06
N SER A 120 2.39 -53.47 21.48
CA SER A 120 1.42 -54.39 22.07
C SER A 120 2.00 -55.81 22.14
N GLU A 121 1.46 -56.69 22.98
CA GLU A 121 1.94 -58.06 23.19
C GLU A 121 2.07 -58.90 21.89
N LEU A 122 1.48 -58.41 20.79
CA LEU A 122 1.51 -58.97 19.43
C LEU A 122 2.56 -58.34 18.49
N GLY A 123 3.45 -57.47 18.98
CA GLY A 123 4.48 -56.82 18.17
C GLY A 123 3.98 -55.72 17.22
N ARG A 124 2.75 -55.20 17.44
CA ARG A 124 2.23 -54.06 16.67
C ARG A 124 2.77 -52.76 17.25
N LEU A 125 3.33 -51.93 16.37
CA LEU A 125 3.94 -50.65 16.72
C LEU A 125 2.84 -49.58 16.77
N GLU A 126 2.45 -49.16 17.96
CA GLU A 126 1.44 -48.12 18.16
C GLU A 126 2.09 -46.73 18.09
N VAL A 127 1.53 -45.87 17.25
CA VAL A 127 2.03 -44.51 17.01
C VAL A 127 0.92 -43.51 17.25
N GLU A 128 1.13 -42.61 18.20
CA GLU A 128 0.26 -41.47 18.47
C GLU A 128 0.76 -40.25 17.68
N TYR A 129 -0.13 -39.62 16.92
CA TYR A 129 0.18 -38.42 16.14
C TYR A 129 -1.09 -37.64 15.80
N ASP A 130 -0.92 -36.35 15.52
CA ASP A 130 -2.00 -35.53 14.96
C ASP A 130 -2.04 -35.68 13.43
N PRO A 131 -3.15 -36.17 12.84
CA PRO A 131 -3.26 -36.43 11.41
C PRO A 131 -3.13 -35.18 10.54
N ARG A 132 -3.32 -33.97 11.10
CA ARG A 132 -3.19 -32.69 10.38
C ARG A 132 -1.76 -32.43 9.92
N PHE A 133 -0.76 -32.81 10.72
CA PHE A 133 0.65 -32.75 10.31
C PHE A 133 0.94 -33.71 9.15
N LEU A 134 0.41 -34.93 9.24
CA LEU A 134 0.62 -35.96 8.22
C LEU A 134 -0.03 -35.61 6.88
N ALA A 135 -1.29 -35.14 6.92
CA ALA A 135 -1.97 -34.69 5.71
C ALA A 135 -1.25 -33.50 5.05
N PHE A 136 -0.71 -32.58 5.85
CA PHE A 136 0.07 -31.47 5.33
C PHE A 136 1.37 -31.93 4.64
N GLU A 137 2.10 -32.89 5.23
CA GLU A 137 3.27 -33.51 4.58
C GLU A 137 2.90 -34.20 3.27
N PHE A 138 1.79 -34.96 3.27
CA PHE A 138 1.32 -35.72 2.12
C PHE A 138 0.99 -34.81 0.93
N VAL A 139 0.14 -33.80 1.15
CA VAL A 139 -0.35 -32.92 0.07
C VAL A 139 0.79 -32.14 -0.58
N TYR A 140 1.79 -31.72 0.20
CA TYR A 140 2.91 -30.93 -0.31
C TYR A 140 4.17 -31.72 -0.59
N ASN A 141 4.15 -33.03 -0.38
CA ASN A 141 5.29 -33.91 -0.52
C ASN A 141 6.56 -33.33 0.14
N LEU A 142 6.43 -32.88 1.39
CA LEU A 142 7.50 -32.29 2.18
C LEU A 142 7.69 -33.04 3.50
N LEU A 143 8.82 -32.79 4.17
CA LEU A 143 9.06 -33.27 5.53
C LEU A 143 9.18 -32.07 6.46
N LEU A 144 8.42 -32.07 7.55
CA LEU A 144 8.41 -30.97 8.52
C LEU A 144 9.68 -31.00 9.38
N HIS A 145 10.35 -29.85 9.49
CA HIS A 145 11.55 -29.74 10.29
C HIS A 145 11.22 -29.73 11.78
N LYS A 146 12.10 -30.29 12.62
CA LYS A 146 11.93 -30.30 14.09
C LYS A 146 11.55 -28.94 14.69
N PRO A 147 12.21 -27.82 14.33
CA PRO A 147 11.87 -26.52 14.89
C PRO A 147 10.47 -26.05 14.50
N GLN A 148 10.01 -26.38 13.28
CA GLN A 148 8.66 -26.02 12.83
C GLN A 148 7.59 -26.77 13.64
N VAL A 149 7.78 -28.07 13.85
CA VAL A 149 6.85 -28.90 14.64
C VAL A 149 6.81 -28.42 16.10
N GLN A 150 7.97 -28.21 16.72
CA GLN A 150 8.06 -27.72 18.09
C GLN A 150 7.42 -26.34 18.25
N LEU A 151 7.62 -25.46 17.26
CA LEU A 151 7.03 -24.13 17.27
C LEU A 151 5.51 -24.18 17.16
N VAL A 152 4.98 -24.96 16.22
CA VAL A 152 3.53 -25.14 16.03
C VAL A 152 2.90 -25.72 17.29
N GLN A 153 3.50 -26.74 17.90
CA GLN A 153 3.01 -27.32 19.16
C GLN A 153 2.98 -26.30 20.30
N ARG A 154 4.04 -25.48 20.44
CA ARG A 154 4.08 -24.41 21.44
C ARG A 154 2.98 -23.38 21.25
N PHE A 155 2.72 -22.98 20.00
CA PHE A 155 1.64 -22.04 19.69
C PHE A 155 0.25 -22.63 19.97
N ILE A 156 0.04 -23.91 19.66
CA ILE A 156 -1.22 -24.60 19.97
C ILE A 156 -1.47 -24.59 21.47
N THR A 157 -0.50 -25.05 22.27
CA THR A 157 -0.63 -25.07 23.74
C THR A 157 -0.84 -23.67 24.32
N ALA A 158 -0.15 -22.65 23.79
CA ALA A 158 -0.36 -21.26 24.21
C ALA A 158 -1.78 -20.77 23.86
N ALA A 159 -2.27 -21.05 22.66
CA ALA A 159 -3.60 -20.63 22.20
C ALA A 159 -4.73 -21.34 22.98
N GLU A 160 -4.55 -22.60 23.33
CA GLU A 160 -5.47 -23.37 24.19
C GLU A 160 -5.49 -22.81 25.62
N GLY A 161 -4.32 -22.40 26.14
CA GLY A 161 -4.20 -21.74 27.44
C GLY A 161 -4.61 -20.25 27.46
N GLY A 162 -5.05 -19.68 26.33
CA GLY A 162 -5.40 -18.26 26.21
C GLY A 162 -4.21 -17.29 26.31
N GLY A 163 -2.98 -17.80 26.21
CA GLY A 163 -1.75 -17.03 26.28
C GLY A 163 -1.30 -16.48 24.93
N SER A 164 -0.50 -15.42 24.96
CA SER A 164 0.18 -14.86 23.78
C SER A 164 1.63 -15.34 23.71
N LEU A 165 2.10 -15.71 22.52
CA LEU A 165 3.48 -16.14 22.29
C LEU A 165 4.08 -15.37 21.10
N CYS A 166 5.32 -14.93 21.22
CA CYS A 166 6.10 -14.37 20.11
C CYS A 166 7.34 -15.24 19.90
N HIS A 167 7.70 -15.49 18.63
CA HIS A 167 8.88 -16.27 18.29
C HIS A 167 9.56 -15.73 17.04
N GLN A 168 10.86 -15.45 17.15
CA GLN A 168 11.67 -15.02 16.03
C GLN A 168 12.18 -16.23 15.24
N MET A 169 11.92 -16.24 13.93
CA MET A 169 12.49 -17.24 13.02
C MET A 169 13.41 -16.56 12.00
N LEU A 170 14.41 -17.30 11.51
CA LEU A 170 15.20 -16.89 10.36
C LEU A 170 14.30 -16.62 9.13
N MET A 171 14.74 -15.73 8.24
CA MET A 171 14.09 -15.51 6.95
C MET A 171 14.19 -16.79 6.11
N GLY A 172 13.11 -17.17 5.43
CA GLY A 172 13.05 -18.41 4.65
C GLY A 172 12.79 -19.70 5.45
N ALA A 173 12.68 -19.64 6.78
CA ALA A 173 12.44 -20.83 7.62
C ALA A 173 11.02 -21.45 7.50
N GLY A 174 10.19 -20.93 6.59
CA GLY A 174 8.84 -21.45 6.33
C GLY A 174 7.72 -20.85 7.19
N LYS A 175 7.89 -19.62 7.70
CA LYS A 175 6.86 -18.88 8.47
C LYS A 175 5.50 -18.85 7.75
N THR A 176 5.47 -18.23 6.58
CA THR A 176 4.25 -18.02 5.79
C THR A 176 3.84 -19.26 4.99
N THR A 177 4.79 -20.15 4.65
CA THR A 177 4.56 -21.30 3.77
C THR A 177 4.21 -22.60 4.50
N VAL A 178 4.61 -22.75 5.77
CA VAL A 178 4.43 -23.97 6.57
C VAL A 178 3.75 -23.66 7.90
N VAL A 179 4.34 -22.81 8.74
CA VAL A 179 3.89 -22.59 10.12
C VAL A 179 2.49 -21.95 10.17
N ALA A 180 2.29 -20.82 9.49
CA ALA A 180 0.99 -20.12 9.49
C ALA A 180 -0.16 -20.93 8.87
N PRO A 181 0.00 -21.61 7.71
CA PRO A 181 -1.02 -22.52 7.19
C PRO A 181 -1.31 -23.69 8.14
N LEU A 182 -0.30 -24.28 8.77
CA LEU A 182 -0.49 -25.42 9.67
C LEU A 182 -1.21 -25.01 10.96
N LEU A 183 -0.87 -23.85 11.54
CA LEU A 183 -1.60 -23.26 12.66
C LEU A 183 -3.06 -22.99 12.29
N SER A 184 -3.29 -22.42 11.10
CA SER A 184 -4.65 -22.16 10.61
C SER A 184 -5.45 -23.44 10.42
N LEU A 185 -4.83 -24.53 9.94
CA LEU A 185 -5.47 -25.84 9.78
C LEU A 185 -5.86 -26.47 11.14
N ILE A 186 -5.01 -26.30 12.14
CA ILE A 186 -5.16 -26.91 13.46
C ILE A 186 -6.15 -26.12 14.34
N LEU A 187 -6.01 -24.79 14.38
CA LEU A 187 -6.75 -23.93 15.30
C LEU A 187 -8.12 -23.48 14.78
N ALA A 188 -8.38 -23.56 13.46
CA ALA A 188 -9.71 -23.31 12.93
C ALA A 188 -10.59 -24.58 13.08
N ASP A 189 -11.17 -24.73 14.26
CA ASP A 189 -12.05 -25.84 14.67
C ASP A 189 -13.53 -25.60 14.36
N GLY A 190 -13.92 -24.35 14.06
CA GLY A 190 -15.30 -23.94 13.78
C GLY A 190 -15.99 -23.28 14.98
N ALA A 191 -15.42 -23.41 16.18
CA ALA A 191 -15.80 -22.63 17.35
C ALA A 191 -15.07 -21.29 17.35
N LYS A 192 -13.75 -21.32 17.09
CA LYS A 192 -12.89 -20.13 17.00
C LYS A 192 -12.54 -19.82 15.55
N LEU A 193 -12.48 -18.54 15.22
CA LEU A 193 -11.95 -18.05 13.94
C LEU A 193 -10.44 -17.88 14.05
N VAL A 194 -9.70 -18.19 12.99
CA VAL A 194 -8.27 -17.88 12.90
C VAL A 194 -8.07 -16.69 11.97
N VAL A 195 -7.51 -15.62 12.51
CA VAL A 195 -7.25 -14.37 11.78
C VAL A 195 -5.73 -14.17 11.66
N GLN A 196 -5.22 -14.22 10.44
CA GLN A 196 -3.85 -13.89 10.12
C GLN A 196 -3.72 -12.41 9.74
N VAL A 197 -2.99 -11.65 10.55
CA VAL A 197 -2.65 -10.26 10.25
C VAL A 197 -1.26 -10.23 9.66
N VAL A 198 -1.16 -9.67 8.46
CA VAL A 198 0.11 -9.48 7.76
C VAL A 198 0.27 -8.03 7.33
N PRO A 199 1.51 -7.53 7.12
CA PRO A 199 1.74 -6.25 6.49
C PRO A 199 0.97 -6.11 5.17
N ALA A 200 0.51 -4.89 4.85
CA ALA A 200 -0.35 -4.67 3.68
C ALA A 200 0.34 -5.06 2.37
N GLU A 201 1.67 -4.95 2.32
CA GLU A 201 2.53 -5.32 1.21
C GLU A 201 2.59 -6.85 1.01
N LEU A 202 2.46 -7.62 2.09
CA LEU A 202 2.49 -9.08 2.07
C LEU A 202 1.08 -9.70 1.95
N LEU A 203 0.02 -8.91 2.02
CA LEU A 203 -1.37 -9.40 2.05
C LEU A 203 -1.71 -10.29 0.85
N ASP A 204 -1.39 -9.84 -0.37
CA ASP A 204 -1.69 -10.60 -1.59
C ASP A 204 -0.87 -11.90 -1.67
N PHE A 205 0.40 -11.86 -1.26
CA PHE A 205 1.30 -13.01 -1.21
C PHE A 205 0.81 -14.04 -0.18
N SER A 206 0.61 -13.63 1.08
CA SER A 206 0.16 -14.50 2.16
C SER A 206 -1.22 -15.09 1.89
N ARG A 207 -2.14 -14.31 1.28
CA ARG A 207 -3.44 -14.83 0.82
C ARG A 207 -3.26 -15.90 -0.25
N GLY A 208 -2.41 -15.65 -1.25
CA GLY A 208 -2.14 -16.62 -2.32
C GLY A 208 -1.56 -17.91 -1.78
N GLU A 209 -0.58 -17.81 -0.89
CA GLU A 209 0.06 -18.98 -0.27
C GLU A 209 -0.92 -19.74 0.63
N LEU A 210 -1.69 -19.06 1.49
CA LEU A 210 -2.72 -19.73 2.29
C LEU A 210 -3.76 -20.43 1.42
N ARG A 211 -4.24 -19.80 0.34
CA ARG A 211 -5.21 -20.45 -0.58
C ARG A 211 -4.63 -21.69 -1.22
N ARG A 212 -3.37 -21.61 -1.66
CA ARG A 212 -2.65 -22.75 -2.24
C ARG A 212 -2.45 -23.86 -1.20
N ARG A 213 -2.17 -23.49 0.05
CA ARG A 213 -1.84 -24.43 1.13
C ARG A 213 -3.05 -25.04 1.87
N LEU A 214 -4.15 -24.31 1.95
CA LEU A 214 -5.37 -24.76 2.63
C LEU A 214 -6.42 -25.27 1.64
N GLY A 215 -6.44 -24.78 0.40
CA GLY A 215 -7.40 -25.26 -0.61
C GLY A 215 -7.17 -26.73 -0.99
N ALA A 216 -5.90 -27.17 -1.05
CA ALA A 216 -5.58 -28.56 -1.35
C ALA A 216 -5.73 -29.51 -0.14
N VAL A 217 -5.70 -28.98 1.09
CA VAL A 217 -5.86 -29.76 2.32
C VAL A 217 -7.28 -29.55 2.86
N ALA A 218 -8.15 -30.55 2.71
CA ALA A 218 -9.53 -30.53 3.20
C ALA A 218 -10.45 -29.45 2.59
N GLY A 219 -10.07 -28.81 1.47
CA GLY A 219 -10.93 -27.88 0.75
C GLY A 219 -11.27 -26.60 1.50
N ARG A 220 -10.42 -26.18 2.44
CA ARG A 220 -10.69 -25.01 3.28
C ARG A 220 -10.55 -23.72 2.48
N THR A 221 -11.50 -22.82 2.66
CA THR A 221 -11.50 -21.51 1.99
C THR A 221 -10.63 -20.51 2.76
N VAL A 222 -10.25 -19.43 2.08
CA VAL A 222 -9.51 -18.32 2.68
C VAL A 222 -10.20 -17.01 2.34
N TYR A 223 -10.65 -16.32 3.38
CA TYR A 223 -11.33 -15.04 3.27
C TYR A 223 -10.34 -13.90 3.51
N THR A 224 -10.56 -12.78 2.83
CA THR A 224 -9.77 -11.56 3.07
C THR A 224 -10.68 -10.51 3.70
N LEU A 225 -10.28 -10.00 4.86
CA LEU A 225 -10.94 -8.88 5.52
C LEU A 225 -10.24 -7.60 5.09
N GLU A 226 -10.91 -6.79 4.27
CA GLU A 226 -10.48 -5.47 3.86
C GLU A 226 -11.54 -4.48 4.31
N PHE A 227 -11.11 -3.42 4.99
CA PHE A 227 -12.00 -2.38 5.46
C PHE A 227 -11.28 -1.03 5.35
N ASN A 228 -12.01 -0.03 4.88
CA ASN A 228 -11.54 1.31 4.58
C ASN A 228 -12.44 2.33 5.29
N ARG A 229 -11.84 3.41 5.79
CA ARG A 229 -12.52 4.45 6.61
C ARG A 229 -13.81 5.03 6.02
N PHE A 230 -13.92 5.04 4.69
CA PHE A 230 -15.06 5.63 3.97
C PHE A 230 -16.12 4.59 3.62
N ALA A 231 -15.87 3.31 3.90
CA ALA A 231 -16.85 2.27 3.71
C ALA A 231 -17.78 2.21 4.92
N GLU A 232 -19.05 1.93 4.64
CA GLU A 232 -20.04 1.63 5.66
C GLU A 232 -19.88 0.20 6.16
N VAL A 233 -20.17 -0.02 7.44
CA VAL A 233 -20.19 -1.36 8.02
C VAL A 233 -21.47 -2.08 7.61
N THR A 234 -21.36 -2.85 6.52
CA THR A 234 -22.49 -3.60 5.93
C THR A 234 -22.74 -4.94 6.64
N PRO A 235 -23.98 -5.46 6.64
CA PRO A 235 -24.29 -6.80 7.14
C PRO A 235 -23.52 -7.92 6.43
N ALA A 236 -23.08 -7.68 5.19
CA ALA A 236 -22.26 -8.61 4.42
C ALA A 236 -20.91 -8.88 5.09
N LEU A 237 -20.35 -7.90 5.80
CA LEU A 237 -19.09 -8.04 6.53
C LEU A 237 -19.23 -9.06 7.67
N GLN A 238 -20.28 -8.91 8.47
CA GLN A 238 -20.61 -9.83 9.57
C GLN A 238 -20.86 -11.24 9.04
N ARG A 239 -21.76 -11.37 8.05
CA ARG A 239 -22.09 -12.66 7.44
C ARG A 239 -20.86 -13.36 6.86
N LYS A 240 -19.89 -12.60 6.33
CA LYS A 240 -18.63 -13.13 5.80
C LYS A 240 -17.76 -13.76 6.90
N LEU A 241 -17.69 -13.16 8.09
CA LEU A 241 -16.96 -13.73 9.23
C LEU A 241 -17.67 -14.97 9.80
N GLU A 242 -19.01 -14.94 9.88
CA GLU A 242 -19.81 -16.09 10.30
C GLU A 242 -19.64 -17.29 9.34
N LEU A 243 -19.69 -17.04 8.03
CA LEU A 243 -19.43 -18.05 7.00
C LEU A 243 -17.99 -18.56 7.08
N ALA A 244 -17.01 -17.69 7.33
CA ALA A 244 -15.62 -18.09 7.49
C ALA A 244 -15.44 -19.03 8.70
N ARG A 245 -16.10 -18.72 9.82
CA ARG A 245 -16.11 -19.58 11.01
C ARG A 245 -16.76 -20.93 10.72
N ALA A 246 -17.96 -20.94 10.14
CA ALA A 246 -18.67 -22.18 9.80
C ALA A 246 -17.90 -23.06 8.80
N ALA A 247 -17.19 -22.45 7.85
CA ALA A 247 -16.35 -23.14 6.88
C ALA A 247 -14.97 -23.57 7.42
N ARG A 248 -14.65 -23.30 8.69
CA ARG A 248 -13.32 -23.54 9.30
C ARG A 248 -12.18 -22.90 8.48
N ALA A 249 -12.48 -21.73 7.93
CA ALA A 249 -11.65 -21.00 7.00
C ALA A 249 -10.65 -20.08 7.72
N ALA A 250 -9.51 -19.82 7.06
CA ALA A 250 -8.58 -18.79 7.52
C ALA A 250 -9.01 -17.41 7.02
N VAL A 251 -8.94 -16.40 7.89
CA VAL A 251 -9.17 -15.00 7.52
C VAL A 251 -7.84 -14.27 7.47
N VAL A 252 -7.55 -13.59 6.36
CA VAL A 252 -6.33 -12.79 6.19
C VAL A 252 -6.70 -11.31 6.17
N THR A 253 -5.96 -10.49 6.91
CA THR A 253 -6.23 -9.06 7.03
C THR A 253 -4.95 -8.25 7.17
N SER A 254 -5.09 -6.93 7.02
CA SER A 254 -4.02 -5.97 7.31
C SER A 254 -4.26 -5.31 8.67
N PRO A 255 -3.20 -4.85 9.37
CA PRO A 255 -3.37 -4.08 10.61
C PRO A 255 -4.22 -2.81 10.37
N THR A 256 -4.08 -2.21 9.19
CA THR A 256 -4.84 -1.02 8.77
C THR A 256 -6.34 -1.27 8.67
N ALA A 257 -6.77 -2.46 8.21
CA ALA A 257 -8.18 -2.79 8.11
C ALA A 257 -8.84 -2.95 9.48
N ILE A 258 -8.18 -3.66 10.41
CA ILE A 258 -8.66 -3.81 11.80
C ILE A 258 -8.76 -2.44 12.47
N LYS A 259 -7.70 -1.62 12.38
CA LYS A 259 -7.69 -0.28 12.97
C LYS A 259 -8.71 0.65 12.33
N SER A 260 -8.91 0.57 11.01
CA SER A 260 -9.95 1.36 10.34
C SER A 260 -11.36 1.01 10.80
N LEU A 261 -11.63 -0.27 11.09
CA LEU A 261 -12.92 -0.69 11.65
C LEU A 261 -13.12 -0.14 13.07
N LEU A 262 -12.09 -0.21 13.92
CA LEU A 262 -12.12 0.37 15.26
C LEU A 262 -12.35 1.89 15.22
N LEU A 263 -11.60 2.60 14.38
CA LEU A 263 -11.74 4.06 14.24
C LEU A 263 -13.11 4.45 13.69
N LYS A 264 -13.68 3.68 12.75
CA LYS A 264 -15.05 3.90 12.26
C LYS A 264 -16.08 3.76 13.38
N PHE A 265 -15.93 2.76 14.25
CA PHE A 265 -16.81 2.62 15.42
C PHE A 265 -16.69 3.83 16.36
N VAL A 266 -15.47 4.27 16.69
CA VAL A 266 -15.24 5.45 17.54
C VAL A 266 -15.84 6.72 16.90
N GLU A 267 -15.70 6.90 15.60
CA GLU A 267 -16.30 8.02 14.86
C GLU A 267 -17.83 8.01 14.97
N VAL A 268 -18.46 6.86 14.73
CA VAL A 268 -19.93 6.71 14.83
C VAL A 268 -20.39 6.99 16.25
N MET A 269 -19.71 6.45 17.27
CA MET A 269 -20.05 6.68 18.68
C MET A 269 -19.93 8.16 19.06
N HIS A 270 -18.88 8.84 18.60
CA HIS A 270 -18.68 10.26 18.86
C HIS A 270 -19.79 11.14 18.24
N ILE A 271 -20.21 10.82 17.01
CA ILE A 271 -21.33 11.52 16.35
C ILE A 271 -22.64 11.33 17.13
N LEU A 272 -22.90 10.09 17.59
CA LEU A 272 -24.09 9.78 18.39
C LEU A 272 -24.09 10.50 19.75
N GLU A 273 -22.93 10.59 20.41
CA GLU A 273 -22.77 11.31 21.69
C GLU A 273 -23.03 12.81 21.54
N GLN A 274 -22.40 13.46 20.55
CA GLN A 274 -22.60 14.89 20.26
C GLN A 274 -24.07 15.21 19.94
N SER A 275 -24.74 14.33 19.22
CA SER A 275 -26.16 14.51 18.86
C SER A 275 -27.09 14.29 20.05
N GLY A 276 -26.73 13.39 20.97
CA GLY A 276 -27.48 13.11 22.21
C GLY A 276 -27.39 14.26 23.23
N SER A 277 -26.23 14.90 23.37
CA SER A 277 -26.05 16.06 24.26
C SER A 277 -26.91 17.27 23.88
N HIS A 278 -27.23 17.43 22.58
CA HIS A 278 -28.10 18.50 22.10
C HIS A 278 -29.60 18.23 22.32
N GLN A 279 -30.03 16.96 22.37
CA GLN A 279 -31.44 16.61 22.67
C GLN A 279 -31.73 16.58 24.19
N GLY A 280 -30.71 16.38 25.04
CA GLY A 280 -30.85 16.32 26.49
C GLY A 280 -31.07 17.67 27.21
N SER A 281 -30.99 18.81 26.52
CA SER A 281 -31.14 20.13 27.14
C SER A 281 -32.61 20.63 27.26
N LEU A 282 -33.60 19.78 27.01
CA LEU A 282 -35.02 20.14 27.11
C LEU A 282 -35.84 19.27 28.09
N ALA A 283 -35.19 18.53 29.00
CA ALA A 283 -35.89 17.80 30.06
C ALA A 283 -35.19 17.98 31.42
N GLU A 284 -36.00 18.19 32.46
CA GLU A 284 -35.69 18.31 33.90
C GLU A 284 -35.30 19.71 34.45
N PRO A 285 -36.27 20.51 34.93
CA PRO A 285 -36.02 21.68 35.79
C PRO A 285 -35.83 21.21 37.24
N GLY A 286 -34.61 20.85 37.64
CA GLY A 286 -34.40 20.41 39.03
C GLY A 286 -32.98 20.40 39.60
N ALA A 287 -31.94 20.20 38.79
CA ALA A 287 -30.60 19.92 39.34
C ALA A 287 -29.44 20.72 38.70
N ALA A 288 -29.72 21.84 38.03
CA ALA A 288 -28.72 22.66 37.35
C ALA A 288 -28.34 23.96 38.10
N LYS A 289 -28.24 23.93 39.44
CA LYS A 289 -27.84 25.12 40.24
C LYS A 289 -26.41 25.11 40.78
N LEU A 290 -25.61 24.06 40.55
CA LEU A 290 -24.26 23.99 41.13
C LEU A 290 -23.09 24.15 40.14
N VAL A 291 -23.32 24.21 38.83
CA VAL A 291 -22.25 24.39 37.82
C VAL A 291 -22.23 25.81 37.24
N GLY A 292 -23.25 26.63 37.54
CA GLY A 292 -23.38 28.01 37.04
C GLY A 292 -22.61 29.09 37.79
N LEU A 293 -21.83 28.77 38.84
CA LEU A 293 -21.20 29.77 39.71
C LEU A 293 -19.67 29.92 39.52
N LEU A 294 -19.03 29.13 38.66
CA LEU A 294 -17.56 29.15 38.45
C LEU A 294 -17.18 29.18 36.95
N GLY A 295 -17.79 30.10 36.19
CA GLY A 295 -17.52 30.29 34.77
C GLY A 295 -17.64 31.76 34.36
N LEU A 296 -16.77 32.61 34.89
CA LEU A 296 -16.62 34.01 34.49
C LEU A 296 -16.01 34.10 33.08
N ALA A 297 -16.77 34.73 32.18
CA ALA A 297 -16.30 35.43 30.99
C ALA A 297 -15.43 34.66 29.97
N ALA A 298 -16.08 33.85 29.13
CA ALA A 298 -15.74 33.79 27.72
C ALA A 298 -17.04 33.61 26.92
N ARG A 299 -17.53 34.70 26.30
CA ARG A 299 -18.56 34.63 25.27
C ARG A 299 -17.96 33.96 24.03
N SER A 300 -17.80 32.64 24.06
CA SER A 300 -17.67 31.85 22.84
C SER A 300 -19.08 31.67 22.27
N GLN A 301 -19.36 32.39 21.19
CA GLN A 301 -20.51 32.11 20.35
C GLN A 301 -20.56 30.60 20.07
N PRO A 302 -21.73 29.94 20.19
CA PRO A 302 -21.87 28.59 19.69
C PRO A 302 -21.74 28.67 18.17
N ARG A 303 -20.52 28.41 17.68
CA ARG A 303 -20.26 28.22 16.26
C ARG A 303 -20.99 26.96 15.86
N SER A 304 -22.11 27.15 15.17
CA SER A 304 -22.96 26.14 14.56
C SER A 304 -22.15 25.00 13.96
N SER A 305 -22.45 23.77 14.41
CA SER A 305 -22.13 22.54 13.71
C SER A 305 -22.76 22.60 12.30
N PRO A 306 -22.02 22.36 11.20
CA PRO A 306 -22.58 22.52 9.84
C PRO A 306 -23.54 21.43 9.36
N HIS A 307 -24.05 20.55 10.24
CA HIS A 307 -25.01 19.51 9.85
C HIS A 307 -25.85 19.10 11.06
N GLU A 308 -27.13 19.47 11.08
CA GLU A 308 -28.11 18.86 11.98
C GLU A 308 -28.44 17.47 11.44
N TRP A 309 -28.08 16.44 12.19
CA TRP A 309 -28.35 15.05 11.82
C TRP A 309 -29.84 14.77 11.93
N GLN A 310 -30.44 14.21 10.87
CA GLN A 310 -31.84 13.83 10.90
C GLN A 310 -32.03 12.59 11.79
N PRO A 311 -33.20 12.41 12.43
CA PRO A 311 -33.46 11.25 13.29
C PRO A 311 -33.24 9.90 12.59
N GLY A 312 -33.56 9.80 11.29
CA GLY A 312 -33.32 8.58 10.50
C GLY A 312 -31.84 8.30 10.24
N GLU A 313 -31.01 9.32 10.07
CA GLU A 313 -29.56 9.17 9.91
C GLU A 313 -28.90 8.71 11.22
N LEU A 314 -29.35 9.26 12.35
CA LEU A 314 -28.92 8.81 13.67
C LEU A 314 -29.31 7.35 13.94
N GLN A 315 -30.49 6.92 13.47
CA GLN A 315 -30.88 5.51 13.56
C GLN A 315 -29.97 4.62 12.71
N GLY A 316 -29.64 5.02 11.47
CA GLY A 316 -28.68 4.30 10.62
C GLY A 316 -27.30 4.19 11.26
N LEU A 317 -26.82 5.25 11.91
CA LEU A 317 -25.56 5.25 12.67
C LEU A 317 -25.61 4.31 13.89
N ARG A 318 -26.73 4.25 14.63
CA ARG A 318 -26.90 3.29 15.73
C ARG A 318 -26.85 1.84 15.24
N GLU A 319 -27.51 1.56 14.12
CA GLU A 319 -27.43 0.24 13.51
C GLU A 319 -26.01 -0.09 13.02
N GLU A 320 -25.29 0.88 12.45
CA GLU A 320 -23.89 0.72 12.06
C GLU A 320 -23.00 0.42 13.27
N ALA A 321 -23.20 1.13 14.39
CA ALA A 321 -22.50 0.88 15.64
C ALA A 321 -22.80 -0.53 16.19
N ALA A 322 -24.06 -0.95 16.19
CA ALA A 322 -24.45 -2.30 16.63
C ALA A 322 -23.80 -3.40 15.76
N ARG A 323 -23.69 -3.17 14.44
CA ARG A 323 -22.97 -4.07 13.53
C ARG A 323 -21.47 -4.11 13.84
N CYS A 324 -20.85 -2.97 14.18
CA CYS A 324 -19.45 -2.95 14.61
C CYS A 324 -19.24 -3.79 15.88
N VAL A 325 -20.11 -3.63 16.87
CA VAL A 325 -20.07 -4.42 18.12
C VAL A 325 -20.15 -5.91 17.82
N SER A 326 -21.10 -6.33 16.98
CA SER A 326 -21.24 -7.73 16.57
C SER A 326 -19.98 -8.28 15.90
N VAL A 327 -19.31 -7.46 15.07
CA VAL A 327 -18.03 -7.84 14.44
C VAL A 327 -16.90 -7.92 15.48
N PHE A 328 -16.83 -7.02 16.45
CA PHE A 328 -15.83 -7.07 17.52
C PHE A 328 -16.03 -8.26 18.45
N GLU A 329 -17.27 -8.61 18.76
CA GLU A 329 -17.61 -9.84 19.50
C GLU A 329 -17.13 -11.08 18.73
N ALA A 330 -17.40 -11.14 17.42
CA ALA A 330 -16.89 -12.21 16.57
C ALA A 330 -15.36 -12.27 16.50
N LEU A 331 -14.67 -11.13 16.65
CA LEU A 331 -13.20 -11.03 16.67
C LEU A 331 -12.58 -11.30 18.05
N ARG A 332 -13.35 -11.16 19.14
CA ARG A 332 -12.85 -11.32 20.52
C ARG A 332 -12.43 -12.75 20.82
N ASP A 333 -13.20 -13.72 20.34
CA ASP A 333 -12.97 -15.15 20.58
C ASP A 333 -12.10 -15.82 19.49
N THR A 334 -11.25 -15.03 18.83
CA THR A 334 -10.44 -15.48 17.69
C THR A 334 -9.00 -15.73 18.08
N VAL A 335 -8.35 -16.64 17.36
CA VAL A 335 -6.91 -16.81 17.45
C VAL A 335 -6.26 -15.89 16.42
N LEU A 336 -5.46 -14.95 16.93
CA LEU A 336 -4.74 -13.98 16.11
C LEU A 336 -3.33 -14.50 15.80
N VAL A 337 -3.01 -14.64 14.52
CA VAL A 337 -1.65 -14.96 14.03
C VAL A 337 -1.05 -13.72 13.41
N LEU A 338 -0.01 -13.17 14.01
CA LEU A 338 0.67 -11.95 13.56
C LEU A 338 1.96 -12.31 12.80
N ASP A 339 2.08 -11.87 11.55
CA ASP A 339 3.32 -11.98 10.77
C ASP A 339 4.08 -10.65 10.78
N GLU A 340 5.41 -10.68 10.87
CA GLU A 340 6.25 -9.46 11.02
C GLU A 340 5.79 -8.55 12.19
N VAL A 341 5.73 -9.13 13.40
CA VAL A 341 5.24 -8.46 14.63
C VAL A 341 5.99 -7.18 14.93
N ASP A 342 7.29 -7.14 14.66
CA ASP A 342 8.17 -5.98 14.79
C ASP A 342 7.73 -4.81 13.93
N LEU A 343 7.20 -5.07 12.73
CA LEU A 343 6.61 -4.06 11.86
C LEU A 343 5.18 -3.69 12.31
N LEU A 344 4.36 -4.71 12.61
CA LEU A 344 2.94 -4.52 12.90
C LEU A 344 2.68 -3.76 14.20
N LEU A 345 3.49 -3.99 15.22
CA LEU A 345 3.34 -3.40 16.55
C LEU A 345 4.29 -2.21 16.78
N HIS A 346 5.02 -1.76 15.76
CA HIS A 346 5.88 -0.59 15.89
C HIS A 346 5.04 0.65 16.24
N PRO A 347 5.26 1.32 17.38
CA PRO A 347 4.38 2.39 17.88
C PRO A 347 4.22 3.52 16.85
N LEU A 348 5.34 4.03 16.30
CA LEU A 348 5.33 5.13 15.34
C LEU A 348 4.77 4.81 13.94
N LYS A 349 4.69 3.52 13.55
CA LYS A 349 4.18 3.11 12.22
C LYS A 349 2.76 2.57 12.31
N SER A 350 2.42 2.01 13.46
CA SER A 350 1.15 1.33 13.67
C SER A 350 0.06 2.29 14.14
N GLU A 351 0.39 3.42 14.76
CA GLU A 351 -0.59 4.40 15.22
C GLU A 351 -1.14 5.23 14.05
N LEU A 352 -2.46 5.17 13.87
CA LEU A 352 -3.20 6.02 12.94
C LEU A 352 -3.76 7.21 13.73
N HIS A 353 -3.18 8.40 13.55
CA HIS A 353 -3.75 9.61 14.12
C HIS A 353 -5.04 9.99 13.38
N TRP A 354 -6.12 10.12 14.13
CA TRP A 354 -7.45 10.36 13.59
C TRP A 354 -8.05 11.66 14.16
N PRO A 355 -8.21 12.71 13.35
CA PRO A 355 -8.88 13.92 13.78
C PRO A 355 -10.40 13.66 13.85
N VAL A 356 -10.97 13.88 15.02
CA VAL A 356 -12.41 13.77 15.28
C VAL A 356 -13.01 15.17 15.39
N GLY A 357 -14.26 15.33 14.96
CA GLY A 357 -15.03 16.56 15.13
C GLY A 357 -15.34 17.30 13.83
N ALA A 358 -15.87 18.52 13.96
CA ALA A 358 -16.27 19.34 12.82
C ALA A 358 -15.06 19.67 11.93
N LYS A 359 -15.18 19.37 10.63
CA LYS A 359 -14.19 19.75 9.64
C LYS A 359 -14.24 21.27 9.45
N LEU A 360 -13.29 21.97 10.04
CA LEU A 360 -13.13 23.40 9.82
C LEU A 360 -12.35 23.60 8.51
N PRO A 361 -12.78 24.52 7.63
CA PRO A 361 -11.95 24.91 6.50
C PRO A 361 -10.65 25.47 7.04
N LEU A 362 -9.54 25.02 6.46
CA LEU A 362 -8.23 25.54 6.78
C LEU A 362 -8.18 27.05 6.49
N ASP A 363 -7.51 27.81 7.36
CA ASP A 363 -7.27 29.23 7.12
C ASP A 363 -6.65 29.42 5.72
N PHE A 364 -7.17 30.41 5.00
CA PHE A 364 -6.79 30.75 3.62
C PHE A 364 -7.03 29.66 2.56
N ALA A 365 -7.82 28.62 2.84
CA ALA A 365 -8.18 27.60 1.85
C ALA A 365 -9.26 28.07 0.86
N GLN A 366 -10.14 28.98 1.27
CA GLN A 366 -11.17 29.58 0.43
C GLN A 366 -10.94 31.09 0.32
N ALA A 367 -10.92 31.64 -0.90
CA ALA A 367 -10.92 33.08 -1.12
C ALA A 367 -12.22 33.48 -1.82
N ALA A 368 -12.77 34.65 -1.47
CA ALA A 368 -13.97 35.21 -2.12
C ALA A 368 -13.81 35.39 -3.65
N ALA A 369 -12.57 35.39 -4.15
CA ALA A 369 -12.20 35.51 -5.57
C ALA A 369 -11.70 34.18 -6.20
N GLY A 370 -11.99 33.01 -5.60
CA GLY A 370 -11.70 31.70 -6.18
C GLY A 370 -10.62 30.90 -5.45
N ASP A 371 -9.34 31.16 -5.73
CA ASP A 371 -8.24 30.31 -5.23
C ASP A 371 -7.74 30.76 -3.85
N GLY A 372 -7.73 29.84 -2.88
CA GLY A 372 -7.21 30.09 -1.53
C GLY A 372 -5.73 30.48 -1.51
N LEU A 373 -5.37 31.49 -0.70
CA LEU A 373 -4.00 31.99 -0.59
C LEU A 373 -2.99 30.93 -0.15
N ARG A 374 -3.45 29.87 0.53
CA ARG A 374 -2.61 28.74 0.97
C ARG A 374 -1.96 27.96 -0.17
N TRP A 375 -2.55 27.97 -1.37
CA TRP A 375 -1.94 27.39 -2.58
C TRP A 375 -0.94 28.35 -3.25
N ARG A 376 -1.11 29.66 -3.07
CA ARG A 376 -0.31 30.68 -3.76
C ARG A 376 1.08 30.85 -3.17
N ILE A 377 1.21 30.79 -1.85
CA ILE A 377 2.50 30.89 -1.16
C ILE A 377 3.49 29.82 -1.67
N PRO A 378 3.18 28.52 -1.59
CA PRO A 378 4.11 27.49 -2.07
C PRO A 378 4.32 27.54 -3.58
N PHE A 379 3.30 27.94 -4.36
CA PHE A 379 3.46 28.12 -5.80
C PHE A 379 4.51 29.21 -6.10
N HIS A 380 4.43 30.36 -5.43
CA HIS A 380 5.39 31.46 -5.54
C HIS A 380 6.81 31.03 -5.14
N LEU A 381 6.96 30.34 -4.01
CA LEU A 381 8.26 29.87 -3.53
C LEU A 381 8.90 28.83 -4.45
N LEU A 382 8.12 27.83 -4.89
CA LEU A 382 8.60 26.78 -5.78
C LEU A 382 8.96 27.33 -7.18
N ASP A 383 8.25 28.36 -7.65
CA ASP A 383 8.53 28.97 -8.95
C ASP A 383 9.94 29.57 -9.04
N ALA A 384 10.47 30.14 -7.95
CA ALA A 384 11.87 30.61 -7.89
C ALA A 384 12.89 29.47 -8.03
N LEU A 385 12.60 28.30 -7.46
CA LEU A 385 13.46 27.11 -7.60
C LEU A 385 13.42 26.54 -9.02
N PHE A 386 12.26 26.55 -9.67
CA PHE A 386 12.15 26.22 -11.09
C PHE A 386 12.82 27.25 -11.98
N PHE A 387 12.78 28.54 -11.62
CA PHE A 387 13.52 29.59 -12.31
C PHE A 387 15.03 29.34 -12.25
N ALA A 388 15.58 28.97 -11.09
CA ALA A 388 16.99 28.62 -10.97
C ALA A 388 17.41 27.47 -11.91
N CYS A 389 16.50 26.53 -12.20
CA CYS A 389 16.78 25.38 -13.06
C CYS A 389 16.48 25.62 -14.55
N THR A 390 15.47 26.42 -14.88
CA THR A 390 14.91 26.56 -16.25
C THR A 390 15.08 27.96 -16.84
N GLY A 391 15.44 28.95 -16.03
CA GLY A 391 15.49 30.37 -16.40
C GLY A 391 14.12 31.00 -16.67
N ARG A 392 13.02 30.32 -16.34
CA ARG A 392 11.65 30.79 -16.58
C ARG A 392 10.86 30.88 -15.28
N CYS A 393 10.15 31.99 -15.11
CA CYS A 393 9.22 32.24 -14.01
C CYS A 393 7.80 32.29 -14.60
N THR A 394 6.81 31.78 -13.87
CA THR A 394 5.42 31.65 -14.34
C THR A 394 4.69 32.99 -14.36
N ASP A 395 5.07 33.91 -13.47
CA ASP A 395 4.49 35.24 -13.36
C ASP A 395 5.43 36.33 -13.94
N GLN A 396 4.86 37.41 -14.48
CA GLN A 396 5.58 38.52 -15.11
C GLN A 396 6.22 39.50 -14.11
N TRP A 397 6.82 39.01 -13.01
CA TRP A 397 7.51 39.83 -12.01
C TRP A 397 8.80 40.47 -12.55
N SER A 398 9.22 40.10 -13.76
CA SER A 398 10.43 40.54 -14.47
C SER A 398 10.53 42.05 -14.72
N ALA A 399 9.50 42.83 -14.40
CA ALA A 399 9.52 44.28 -14.52
C ALA A 399 10.11 44.99 -13.27
N SER A 400 10.23 44.31 -12.12
CA SER A 400 10.76 44.91 -10.89
C SER A 400 12.21 44.52 -10.65
N HIS A 401 13.09 45.51 -10.43
CA HIS A 401 14.51 45.29 -10.12
C HIS A 401 14.71 44.45 -8.84
N THR A 402 13.84 44.66 -7.84
CA THR A 402 13.89 43.91 -6.57
C THR A 402 13.53 42.43 -6.75
N ALA A 403 12.56 42.13 -7.63
CA ALA A 403 12.19 40.77 -7.97
C ALA A 403 13.32 40.03 -8.70
N GLY A 404 13.99 40.69 -9.65
CA GLY A 404 15.14 40.13 -10.36
C GLY A 404 16.31 39.80 -9.43
N ALA A 405 16.64 40.71 -8.51
CA ALA A 405 17.71 40.50 -7.53
C ALA A 405 17.43 39.30 -6.61
N ALA A 406 16.19 39.16 -6.12
CA ALA A 406 15.80 38.04 -5.27
C ALA A 406 15.86 36.69 -6.02
N LEU A 407 15.43 36.65 -7.29
CA LEU A 407 15.50 35.44 -8.12
C LEU A 407 16.93 35.00 -8.44
N GLU A 408 17.82 35.95 -8.75
CA GLU A 408 19.23 35.63 -8.97
C GLU A 408 19.90 35.16 -7.67
N ALA A 409 19.57 35.74 -6.51
CA ALA A 409 20.07 35.24 -5.21
C ALA A 409 19.67 33.78 -4.95
N VAL A 410 18.43 33.39 -5.28
CA VAL A 410 17.98 31.98 -5.19
C VAL A 410 18.76 31.10 -6.16
N LYS A 411 18.98 31.55 -7.39
CA LYS A 411 19.73 30.80 -8.41
C LYS A 411 21.20 30.61 -8.06
N GLU A 412 21.86 31.62 -7.50
CA GLU A 412 23.21 31.53 -6.96
C GLU A 412 23.27 30.52 -5.80
N ALA A 413 22.32 30.59 -4.86
CA ALA A 413 22.25 29.63 -3.76
C ALA A 413 22.05 28.20 -4.27
N VAL A 414 21.17 27.98 -5.25
CA VAL A 414 20.95 26.65 -5.84
C VAL A 414 22.21 26.14 -6.55
N THR A 415 22.90 27.00 -7.30
CA THR A 415 24.14 26.63 -8.02
C THR A 415 25.23 26.23 -7.03
N ARG A 416 25.47 27.05 -5.99
CA ARG A 416 26.41 26.71 -4.90
C ARG A 416 26.04 25.40 -4.21
N GLY A 417 24.75 25.12 -4.01
CA GLY A 417 24.29 23.87 -3.39
C GLY A 417 24.57 22.65 -4.26
N ILE A 418 24.46 22.78 -5.59
CA ILE A 418 24.81 21.71 -6.53
C ILE A 418 26.33 21.47 -6.52
N ASP A 419 27.12 22.53 -6.57
CA ASP A 419 28.58 22.46 -6.58
C ASP A 419 29.15 21.86 -5.29
N THR A 420 28.50 22.13 -4.14
CA THR A 420 28.89 21.59 -2.83
C THR A 420 28.24 20.25 -2.50
N HIS A 421 27.53 19.63 -3.44
CA HIS A 421 26.77 18.39 -3.25
C HIS A 421 25.72 18.43 -2.12
N ALA A 422 25.27 19.62 -1.73
CA ALA A 422 24.16 19.81 -0.81
C ALA A 422 22.79 19.72 -1.50
N LEU A 423 22.75 19.95 -2.81
CA LEU A 423 21.60 19.79 -3.70
C LEU A 423 21.95 18.83 -4.85
N GLN A 424 21.00 18.01 -5.24
CA GLN A 424 21.09 17.13 -6.40
C GLN A 424 20.17 17.64 -7.52
N ARG A 425 20.60 17.62 -8.77
CA ARG A 425 19.82 18.11 -9.93
C ARG A 425 19.06 17.01 -10.68
N THR A 426 19.55 15.78 -10.66
CA THR A 426 18.99 14.64 -11.41
C THR A 426 18.41 13.63 -10.42
N PRO A 427 17.14 13.20 -10.50
CA PRO A 427 16.18 13.40 -11.60
C PRO A 427 15.54 14.80 -11.62
N HIS A 428 15.52 15.51 -10.49
CA HIS A 428 15.12 16.90 -10.36
C HIS A 428 15.87 17.50 -9.15
N LEU A 429 15.60 18.78 -8.84
CA LEU A 429 16.19 19.43 -7.67
C LEU A 429 15.75 18.72 -6.38
N VAL A 430 16.71 18.18 -5.62
CA VAL A 430 16.49 17.48 -4.34
C VAL A 430 17.45 18.01 -3.28
N LEU A 431 16.94 18.27 -2.08
CA LEU A 431 17.73 18.69 -0.93
C LEU A 431 18.36 17.49 -0.23
N LEU A 432 19.70 17.46 -0.17
CA LEU A 432 20.46 16.41 0.51
C LEU A 432 20.91 16.84 1.92
N ASN A 433 21.28 18.10 2.09
CA ASN A 433 21.81 18.62 3.35
C ASN A 433 20.94 19.75 3.92
N ARG A 434 20.37 19.50 5.10
CA ARG A 434 19.53 20.46 5.83
C ARG A 434 20.27 21.72 6.29
N SER A 435 21.51 21.58 6.76
CA SER A 435 22.30 22.71 7.27
C SER A 435 22.60 23.75 6.18
N PHE A 436 22.83 23.30 4.94
CA PHE A 436 23.01 24.16 3.78
C PHE A 436 21.73 24.95 3.46
N TYR A 437 20.56 24.30 3.56
CA TYR A 437 19.28 24.98 3.34
C TYR A 437 19.12 26.16 4.28
N ASP A 438 19.34 25.96 5.58
CA ASP A 438 19.15 27.00 6.60
C ASP A 438 20.15 28.16 6.43
N ALA A 439 21.39 27.86 6.03
CA ALA A 439 22.44 28.87 5.88
C ALA A 439 22.34 29.68 4.57
N ALA A 440 22.02 29.04 3.44
CA ALA A 440 22.17 29.65 2.11
C ALA A 440 20.85 29.82 1.35
N LEU A 441 19.93 28.85 1.43
CA LEU A 441 18.72 28.86 0.61
C LEU A 441 17.54 29.56 1.31
N LEU A 442 17.42 29.40 2.64
CA LEU A 442 16.38 30.01 3.45
C LEU A 442 16.39 31.54 3.37
N PRO A 443 17.54 32.25 3.54
CA PRO A 443 17.56 33.71 3.42
C PRO A 443 17.16 34.19 2.01
N ALA A 444 17.61 33.50 0.97
CA ALA A 444 17.29 33.85 -0.42
C ALA A 444 15.80 33.67 -0.72
N LEU A 445 15.19 32.57 -0.26
CA LEU A 445 13.76 32.33 -0.39
C LEU A 445 12.93 33.31 0.45
N ALA A 446 13.42 33.74 1.62
CA ALA A 446 12.77 34.77 2.43
C ALA A 446 12.74 36.13 1.71
N SER A 447 13.84 36.53 1.06
CA SER A 447 13.87 37.73 0.20
C SER A 447 12.88 37.64 -0.96
N TRP A 448 12.75 36.46 -1.58
CA TRP A 448 11.75 36.24 -2.62
C TRP A 448 10.30 36.30 -2.10
N MET A 449 10.08 35.83 -0.88
CA MET A 449 8.77 35.91 -0.23
C MET A 449 8.39 37.35 0.12
N LEU A 450 9.37 38.18 0.52
CA LEU A 450 9.15 39.61 0.79
C LEU A 450 8.63 40.36 -0.44
N VAL A 451 9.16 40.06 -1.63
CA VAL A 451 8.69 40.64 -2.91
C VAL A 451 7.18 40.39 -3.10
N TRP A 452 6.71 39.20 -2.73
CA TRP A 452 5.29 38.86 -2.83
C TRP A 452 4.41 39.67 -1.87
N PHE A 453 4.86 39.84 -0.62
CA PHE A 453 4.17 40.68 0.35
C PHE A 453 4.09 42.13 -0.14
N ASN A 454 5.21 42.72 -0.58
CA ASN A 454 5.24 44.12 -0.99
C ASN A 454 4.32 44.44 -2.17
N HIS A 455 4.15 43.52 -3.12
CA HIS A 455 3.32 43.77 -4.30
C HIS A 455 1.87 43.33 -4.16
N ARG A 456 1.58 42.26 -3.42
CA ARG A 456 0.26 41.60 -3.45
C ARG A 456 -0.48 41.69 -2.13
N TYR A 457 0.24 41.72 -1.00
CA TYR A 457 -0.31 41.75 0.35
C TYR A 457 0.61 42.54 1.30
N PRO A 458 0.69 43.88 1.14
CA PRO A 458 1.61 44.69 1.93
C PRO A 458 1.26 44.59 3.41
N ILE A 459 2.24 44.16 4.21
CA ILE A 459 2.11 44.04 5.66
C ILE A 459 2.23 45.44 6.25
N ARG A 460 1.15 45.94 6.84
CA ARG A 460 1.14 47.27 7.46
C ARG A 460 1.75 47.19 8.87
N GLY A 461 2.62 48.14 9.20
CA GLY A 461 3.17 48.29 10.56
C GLY A 461 4.44 47.49 10.85
N MET A 462 5.10 46.93 9.83
CA MET A 462 6.42 46.32 9.94
C MET A 462 7.32 46.83 8.81
N THR A 463 8.61 46.97 9.10
CA THR A 463 9.64 47.24 8.09
C THR A 463 10.04 45.95 7.37
N ASP A 464 10.52 46.07 6.14
CA ASP A 464 11.02 44.93 5.34
C ASP A 464 12.09 44.10 6.09
N ALA A 465 12.92 44.76 6.91
CA ALA A 465 13.94 44.10 7.72
C ALA A 465 13.35 43.26 8.85
N GLU A 466 12.31 43.76 9.52
CA GLU A 466 11.58 43.01 10.57
C GLU A 466 10.85 41.80 9.98
N VAL A 467 10.24 41.97 8.80
CA VAL A 467 9.58 40.87 8.08
C VAL A 467 10.58 39.78 7.71
N LEU A 468 11.76 40.13 7.17
CA LEU A 468 12.80 39.16 6.82
C LEU A 468 13.35 38.44 8.05
N ALA A 469 13.65 39.17 9.12
CA ALA A 469 14.11 38.57 10.38
C ALA A 469 13.09 37.55 10.92
N TYR A 470 11.81 37.89 10.86
CA TYR A 470 10.73 37.00 11.27
C TYR A 470 10.63 35.73 10.42
N LEU A 471 10.69 35.87 9.08
CA LEU A 471 10.56 34.74 8.15
C LEU A 471 11.71 33.72 8.29
N VAL A 472 12.91 34.18 8.61
CA VAL A 472 14.08 33.31 8.85
C VAL A 472 14.07 32.68 10.25
N GLY A 473 13.29 33.22 11.18
CA GLY A 473 13.01 32.58 12.48
C GLY A 473 13.25 33.44 13.72
N GLN A 474 13.54 34.72 13.58
CA GLN A 474 13.82 35.62 14.70
C GLN A 474 12.60 36.52 15.02
N GLY A 475 12.06 36.42 16.24
CA GLY A 475 10.98 37.29 16.74
C GLY A 475 9.59 36.63 16.88
N GLY A 476 8.70 37.30 17.62
CA GLY A 476 7.30 36.91 17.89
C GLY A 476 6.35 38.10 17.81
N LEU A 477 5.19 37.92 17.16
CA LEU A 477 4.23 38.97 16.78
C LEU A 477 2.77 38.42 16.87
N GLY A 478 1.76 39.24 17.21
CA GLY A 478 0.35 38.89 17.57
C GLY A 478 -0.69 38.51 16.45
N ASP A 479 -1.91 39.09 16.44
CA ASP A 479 -3.15 38.82 15.63
C ASP A 479 -3.17 38.25 14.17
N ASP A 480 -3.65 39.05 13.18
CA ASP A 480 -4.22 38.53 11.91
C ASP A 480 -3.33 38.59 10.66
N SER A 481 -2.53 39.65 10.45
CA SER A 481 -1.48 39.66 9.41
C SER A 481 -0.39 38.61 9.71
N MET A 482 -0.31 38.16 10.96
CA MET A 482 0.60 37.13 11.41
C MET A 482 0.21 35.75 10.89
N LYS A 483 -1.07 35.43 10.66
CA LYS A 483 -1.43 34.09 10.14
C LYS A 483 -0.76 33.80 8.78
N MET A 484 -0.68 34.81 7.90
CA MET A 484 0.01 34.69 6.60
C MET A 484 1.54 34.66 6.76
N LEU A 485 2.10 35.48 7.65
CA LEU A 485 3.53 35.47 7.97
C LEU A 485 3.97 34.14 8.62
N ASN A 486 3.17 33.61 9.54
CA ASN A 486 3.37 32.33 10.23
C ASN A 486 3.31 31.18 9.25
N LEU A 487 2.32 31.18 8.35
CA LEU A 487 2.22 30.19 7.29
C LEU A 487 3.44 30.25 6.37
N SER A 488 3.87 31.45 5.98
CA SER A 488 5.05 31.64 5.11
C SER A 488 6.34 31.22 5.80
N ARG A 489 6.50 31.55 7.09
CA ARG A 489 7.59 31.08 7.95
C ARG A 489 7.58 29.57 8.05
N GLN A 490 6.45 28.94 8.37
CA GLN A 490 6.32 27.48 8.44
C GLN A 490 6.69 26.82 7.10
N TRP A 491 6.29 27.42 5.98
CA TRP A 491 6.69 26.98 4.65
C TRP A 491 8.20 27.05 4.46
N LEU A 492 8.81 28.20 4.75
CA LEU A 492 10.24 28.42 4.59
C LEU A 492 11.09 27.56 5.54
N THR A 493 10.71 27.45 6.81
CA THR A 493 11.54 26.80 7.82
C THR A 493 11.32 25.30 7.90
N SER A 494 10.10 24.78 7.70
CA SER A 494 9.80 23.36 7.99
C SER A 494 9.28 22.58 6.78
N VAL A 495 8.34 23.13 6.00
CA VAL A 495 7.66 22.37 4.94
C VAL A 495 8.51 22.27 3.67
N MET A 496 9.05 23.39 3.20
CA MET A 496 9.91 23.45 2.00
C MET A 496 11.11 22.49 2.05
N PRO A 497 11.95 22.47 3.09
CA PRO A 497 13.08 21.53 3.15
C PRO A 497 12.62 20.07 3.15
N HIS A 498 11.49 19.75 3.80
CA HIS A 498 10.90 18.42 3.77
C HIS A 498 10.43 18.02 2.36
N VAL A 499 9.72 18.92 1.68
CA VAL A 499 9.20 18.74 0.32
C VAL A 499 10.35 18.57 -0.68
N LEU A 500 11.41 19.38 -0.58
CA LEU A 500 12.60 19.29 -1.44
C LEU A 500 13.45 18.04 -1.18
N GLY A 501 13.39 17.45 0.01
CA GLY A 501 14.08 16.20 0.31
C GLY A 501 13.41 14.96 -0.31
N LYS A 502 12.22 15.09 -0.91
CA LYS A 502 11.50 13.96 -1.51
C LYS A 502 11.81 13.82 -2.99
N ILE A 503 11.88 12.57 -3.46
CA ILE A 503 12.12 12.22 -4.86
C ILE A 503 10.79 11.87 -5.54
N ASN A 504 10.48 12.53 -6.65
CA ASN A 504 9.31 12.25 -7.47
C ASN A 504 9.37 10.82 -8.05
N ARG A 505 8.23 10.16 -8.17
CA ARG A 505 8.07 8.74 -8.54
C ARG A 505 8.69 7.71 -7.60
N VAL A 506 9.33 8.12 -6.50
CA VAL A 506 9.88 7.21 -5.48
C VAL A 506 9.24 7.44 -4.12
N GLY A 507 9.15 8.70 -3.68
CA GLY A 507 8.50 9.08 -2.42
C GLY A 507 7.11 9.66 -2.62
N PHE A 508 6.85 10.31 -3.76
CA PHE A 508 5.57 10.93 -4.09
C PHE A 508 5.35 10.98 -5.60
N GLY A 509 4.12 11.20 -6.04
CA GLY A 509 3.80 11.47 -7.44
C GLY A 509 2.30 11.47 -7.71
N LEU A 510 1.93 11.66 -8.96
CA LEU A 510 0.54 11.60 -9.43
C LEU A 510 0.21 10.20 -9.95
N LEU A 511 -0.98 9.68 -9.61
CA LEU A 511 -1.50 8.42 -10.15
C LEU A 511 -1.54 8.45 -11.69
N THR A 512 -1.12 7.40 -12.37
CA THR A 512 -1.23 7.34 -13.84
C THR A 512 -2.64 6.97 -14.28
N ALA A 513 -2.94 7.10 -15.58
CA ALA A 513 -4.21 6.63 -16.14
C ALA A 513 -4.38 5.10 -16.03
N ALA A 514 -3.30 4.34 -15.87
CA ALA A 514 -3.37 2.91 -15.59
C ALA A 514 -3.78 2.67 -14.12
N ASP A 515 -3.15 3.37 -13.18
CA ASP A 515 -3.45 3.24 -11.74
C ASP A 515 -4.90 3.64 -11.43
N LEU A 516 -5.39 4.71 -12.05
CA LEU A 516 -6.77 5.16 -11.90
C LEU A 516 -7.79 4.13 -12.42
N ARG A 517 -7.43 3.32 -13.43
CA ARG A 517 -8.28 2.23 -13.92
C ARG A 517 -8.29 1.03 -12.98
N GLN A 518 -7.18 0.77 -12.30
CA GLN A 518 -7.08 -0.30 -11.30
C GLN A 518 -7.80 0.06 -9.99
N GLN A 519 -7.94 1.35 -9.68
CA GLN A 519 -8.58 1.85 -8.46
C GLN A 519 -9.77 2.79 -8.77
N PRO A 520 -10.86 2.30 -9.38
CA PRO A 520 -12.01 3.14 -9.74
C PRO A 520 -12.70 3.74 -8.51
N ALA A 521 -12.59 3.11 -7.34
CA ALA A 521 -13.15 3.59 -6.07
C ALA A 521 -12.24 4.60 -5.33
N ALA A 522 -11.12 5.05 -5.92
CA ALA A 522 -10.24 6.03 -5.28
C ALA A 522 -10.96 7.38 -5.08
N SER A 523 -10.73 7.98 -3.89
CA SER A 523 -11.29 9.28 -3.50
C SER A 523 -10.91 10.38 -4.49
N GLN A 524 -11.73 11.43 -4.60
CA GLN A 524 -11.45 12.57 -5.48
C GLN A 524 -10.10 13.24 -5.15
N ALA A 525 -9.71 13.28 -3.87
CA ALA A 525 -8.44 13.81 -3.42
C ALA A 525 -7.26 13.04 -4.04
N ARG A 526 -7.25 11.70 -3.99
CA ARG A 526 -6.17 10.88 -4.60
C ARG A 526 -6.01 11.06 -6.10
N ARG A 527 -7.11 11.38 -6.80
CA ARG A 527 -7.08 11.57 -8.25
C ARG A 527 -6.32 12.84 -8.63
N LEU A 528 -6.42 13.89 -7.81
CA LEU A 528 -5.91 15.22 -8.13
C LEU A 528 -4.65 15.61 -7.34
N LEU A 529 -4.44 15.07 -6.14
CA LEU A 529 -3.32 15.40 -5.25
C LEU A 529 -2.19 14.38 -5.39
N ALA A 530 -0.97 14.78 -5.01
CA ALA A 530 0.15 13.87 -4.92
C ALA A 530 -0.11 12.78 -3.87
N VAL A 531 0.18 11.54 -4.23
CA VAL A 531 0.09 10.37 -3.37
C VAL A 531 1.49 9.87 -2.99
N PRO A 532 1.66 9.27 -1.80
CA PRO A 532 2.91 8.63 -1.40
C PRO A 532 3.20 7.38 -2.25
N PHE A 533 4.47 7.15 -2.53
CA PHE A 533 4.96 5.96 -3.25
C PHE A 533 5.67 5.02 -2.27
N LEU A 534 5.44 3.72 -2.41
CA LEU A 534 6.10 2.68 -1.60
C LEU A 534 7.47 2.31 -2.16
N GLY A 535 7.66 2.57 -3.45
CA GLY A 535 8.89 2.34 -4.19
C GLY A 535 8.81 3.01 -5.55
N LYS A 536 9.85 2.81 -6.37
CA LYS A 536 9.91 3.40 -7.71
C LYS A 536 8.67 3.01 -8.53
N ASP A 537 7.92 4.02 -8.97
CA ASP A 537 6.72 3.91 -9.79
C ASP A 537 5.57 3.09 -9.17
N ILE A 538 5.62 2.82 -7.86
CA ILE A 538 4.59 2.06 -7.14
C ILE A 538 3.87 2.99 -6.15
N PRO A 539 2.71 3.56 -6.54
CA PRO A 539 1.93 4.39 -5.62
C PRO A 539 1.37 3.52 -4.49
N SER A 540 1.27 4.10 -3.30
CA SER A 540 0.51 3.48 -2.21
C SER A 540 -0.95 3.28 -2.63
N ARG A 541 -1.58 2.18 -2.19
CA ARG A 541 -2.97 1.87 -2.53
C ARG A 541 -3.97 2.80 -1.83
N THR A 542 -3.71 3.12 -0.56
CA THR A 542 -4.69 3.81 0.30
C THR A 542 -4.11 5.00 1.06
N ASN A 543 -2.79 5.10 1.22
CA ASN A 543 -2.19 6.14 2.05
C ASN A 543 -2.22 7.50 1.35
N GLU A 544 -2.58 8.54 2.10
CA GLU A 544 -2.53 9.94 1.69
C GLU A 544 -1.59 10.67 2.65
N PHE A 545 -1.04 11.81 2.23
CA PHE A 545 -0.25 12.63 3.13
C PHE A 545 -1.19 13.36 4.12
N SER A 546 -0.90 13.26 5.42
CA SER A 546 -1.76 13.84 6.45
C SER A 546 -1.61 15.36 6.58
N HIS A 547 -0.40 15.90 6.38
CA HIS A 547 -0.13 17.33 6.55
C HIS A 547 -0.52 18.11 5.28
N PRO A 548 -1.48 19.06 5.35
CA PRO A 548 -2.04 19.73 4.17
C PRO A 548 -0.98 20.49 3.36
N ASP A 549 -0.08 21.22 4.02
CA ASP A 549 0.97 21.98 3.31
C ASP A 549 1.97 21.07 2.59
N VAL A 550 2.37 19.95 3.19
CA VAL A 550 3.22 18.96 2.52
C VAL A 550 2.51 18.41 1.28
N VAL A 551 1.22 18.07 1.38
CA VAL A 551 0.41 17.60 0.23
C VAL A 551 0.39 18.65 -0.88
N ILE A 552 0.13 19.91 -0.53
CA ILE A 552 0.09 21.03 -1.48
C ILE A 552 1.43 21.15 -2.21
N GLY A 553 2.55 21.15 -1.48
CA GLY A 553 3.89 21.31 -2.04
C GLY A 553 4.27 20.17 -2.97
N LEU A 554 4.06 18.92 -2.52
CA LEU A 554 4.30 17.73 -3.34
C LEU A 554 3.36 17.67 -4.55
N THR A 555 2.12 18.15 -4.43
CA THR A 555 1.17 18.22 -5.56
C THR A 555 1.64 19.22 -6.61
N ILE A 556 2.07 20.42 -6.20
CA ILE A 556 2.60 21.43 -7.12
C ILE A 556 3.86 20.89 -7.81
N LEU A 557 4.79 20.29 -7.04
CA LEU A 557 5.98 19.67 -7.62
C LEU A 557 5.63 18.56 -8.61
N ALA A 558 4.71 17.66 -8.26
CA ALA A 558 4.33 16.55 -9.12
C ALA A 558 3.74 17.03 -10.45
N TYR A 559 2.82 18.01 -10.44
CA TYR A 559 2.31 18.59 -11.69
C TYR A 559 3.37 19.33 -12.51
N ARG A 560 4.34 19.99 -11.87
CA ARG A 560 5.42 20.70 -12.56
C ARG A 560 6.46 19.75 -13.16
N LEU A 561 6.69 18.60 -12.54
CA LEU A 561 7.66 17.59 -12.98
C LEU A 561 7.05 16.59 -13.96
N GLU A 562 5.82 16.14 -13.71
CA GLU A 562 5.13 15.11 -14.53
C GLU A 562 4.27 15.72 -15.65
N GLY A 563 3.84 16.97 -15.49
CA GLY A 563 2.88 17.63 -16.38
C GLY A 563 1.42 17.30 -16.07
N LEU A 564 0.52 17.93 -16.85
CA LEU A 564 -0.92 17.70 -16.74
C LEU A 564 -1.34 16.45 -17.53
N ARG A 565 -2.21 15.62 -16.94
CA ARG A 565 -2.82 14.50 -17.66
C ARG A 565 -3.90 15.01 -18.61
N ARG A 566 -4.27 14.21 -19.62
CA ARG A 566 -5.37 14.54 -20.54
C ARG A 566 -6.71 14.76 -19.82
N SER A 567 -6.99 13.99 -18.78
CA SER A 567 -8.18 14.15 -17.93
C SER A 567 -8.20 15.50 -17.22
N ASP A 568 -7.04 15.91 -16.71
CA ASP A 568 -6.89 17.13 -15.91
C ASP A 568 -7.00 18.35 -16.82
N LEU A 569 -6.37 18.30 -17.99
CA LEU A 569 -6.50 19.32 -19.03
C LEU A 569 -7.95 19.47 -19.50
N ARG A 570 -8.65 18.36 -19.74
CA ARG A 570 -10.07 18.39 -20.14
C ARG A 570 -10.93 19.09 -19.07
N ARG A 571 -10.78 18.69 -17.82
CA ARG A 571 -11.52 19.29 -16.69
C ARG A 571 -11.23 20.78 -16.55
N LEU A 572 -9.98 21.17 -16.78
CA LEU A 572 -9.57 22.55 -16.73
C LEU A 572 -10.16 23.37 -17.90
N LEU A 573 -10.21 22.81 -19.12
CA LEU A 573 -10.87 23.45 -20.26
C LEU A 573 -12.39 23.57 -20.06
N GLU A 574 -13.03 22.55 -19.47
CA GLU A 574 -14.45 22.60 -19.09
C GLU A 574 -14.71 23.74 -18.10
N ARG A 575 -13.89 23.85 -17.04
CA ARG A 575 -13.98 24.95 -16.08
C ARG A 575 -13.71 26.32 -16.73
N MET A 576 -12.73 26.42 -17.63
CA MET A 576 -12.47 27.66 -18.36
C MET A 576 -13.67 28.05 -19.23
N LYS A 577 -14.35 27.09 -19.84
CA LYS A 577 -15.57 27.37 -20.62
C LYS A 577 -16.68 27.92 -19.73
N GLU A 578 -16.92 27.30 -18.57
CA GLU A 578 -17.91 27.78 -17.59
C GLU A 578 -17.59 29.19 -17.08
N CYS A 579 -16.30 29.48 -16.79
CA CYS A 579 -15.86 30.83 -16.42
C CYS A 579 -16.05 31.82 -17.58
N ALA A 580 -15.72 31.43 -18.81
CA ALA A 580 -15.90 32.28 -19.97
C ALA A 580 -17.39 32.61 -20.20
N ASP A 581 -18.32 31.69 -19.94
CA ASP A 581 -19.76 31.91 -20.08
C ASP A 581 -20.33 32.86 -19.01
N THR A 582 -19.74 32.86 -17.81
CA THR A 582 -20.15 33.71 -16.68
C THR A 582 -19.49 35.09 -16.67
N GLU A 583 -18.31 35.23 -17.27
CA GLU A 583 -17.57 36.49 -17.35
C GLU A 583 -18.31 37.55 -18.20
N LEU A 584 -18.44 38.75 -17.63
CA LEU A 584 -19.05 39.90 -18.30
C LEU A 584 -18.12 40.53 -19.35
N GLY A 585 -18.70 41.03 -20.44
CA GLY A 585 -18.01 41.74 -21.51
C GLY A 585 -17.88 40.95 -22.82
N PRO A 586 -17.30 41.57 -23.86
CA PRO A 586 -17.12 40.95 -25.18
C PRO A 586 -16.31 39.66 -25.10
N HIS A 587 -16.74 38.61 -25.80
CA HIS A 587 -16.17 37.26 -25.69
C HIS A 587 -14.64 37.20 -25.88
N HIS A 588 -14.07 38.02 -26.76
CA HIS A 588 -12.62 38.04 -27.01
C HIS A 588 -11.82 38.79 -25.93
N ASP A 589 -12.48 39.67 -25.17
CA ASP A 589 -11.85 40.50 -24.14
C ASP A 589 -11.96 39.90 -22.73
N ARG A 590 -12.78 38.86 -22.58
CA ARG A 590 -12.93 38.09 -21.34
C ARG A 590 -11.57 37.52 -20.88
N PRO A 591 -11.22 37.63 -19.58
CA PRO A 591 -9.92 37.20 -19.07
C PRO A 591 -9.66 35.72 -19.32
N THR A 592 -10.68 34.85 -19.24
CA THR A 592 -10.49 33.42 -19.52
C THR A 592 -10.20 33.15 -21.00
N CYS A 593 -10.84 33.88 -21.91
CA CYS A 593 -10.55 33.78 -23.35
C CYS A 593 -9.16 34.32 -23.70
N LYS A 594 -8.70 35.40 -23.05
CA LYS A 594 -7.32 35.90 -23.19
C LYS A 594 -6.29 34.87 -22.75
N ARG A 595 -6.50 34.23 -21.59
CA ARG A 595 -5.63 33.16 -21.10
C ARG A 595 -5.62 31.95 -22.04
N TYR A 596 -6.78 31.55 -22.57
CA TYR A 596 -6.85 30.49 -23.58
C TYR A 596 -6.06 30.85 -24.85
N MET A 597 -6.20 32.09 -25.35
CA MET A 597 -5.42 32.57 -26.50
C MET A 597 -3.92 32.55 -26.21
N GLU A 598 -3.49 32.99 -25.03
CA GLU A 598 -2.09 32.93 -24.60
C GLU A 598 -1.55 31.50 -24.62
N TRP A 599 -2.33 30.53 -24.13
CA TRP A 599 -1.95 29.12 -24.14
C TRP A 599 -1.84 28.54 -25.55
N ILE A 600 -2.80 28.86 -26.42
CA ILE A 600 -2.75 28.45 -27.83
C ILE A 600 -1.54 29.06 -28.53
N HIS A 601 -1.24 30.34 -28.27
CA HIS A 601 -0.05 31.00 -28.83
C HIS A 601 1.26 30.41 -28.28
N ALA A 602 1.34 30.11 -26.98
CA ALA A 602 2.49 29.45 -26.38
C ALA A 602 2.69 28.03 -26.95
N ALA A 603 1.60 27.35 -27.35
CA ALA A 603 1.64 26.07 -28.05
C ALA A 603 1.92 26.21 -29.57
N GLY A 604 2.13 27.41 -30.09
CA GLY A 604 2.41 27.68 -31.51
C GLY A 604 1.17 27.76 -32.42
N GLY A 605 -0.03 27.71 -31.84
CA GLY A 605 -1.31 27.81 -32.55
C GLY A 605 -1.76 29.26 -32.81
N ARG A 606 -2.83 29.40 -33.61
CA ARG A 606 -3.49 30.68 -33.91
C ARG A 606 -4.98 30.58 -33.65
N VAL A 607 -5.55 31.60 -33.01
CA VAL A 607 -6.99 31.71 -32.76
C VAL A 607 -7.62 32.62 -33.81
N LYS A 608 -8.66 32.13 -34.49
CA LYS A 608 -9.40 32.87 -35.52
C LYS A 608 -10.13 34.06 -34.88
N GLY A 609 -9.92 35.27 -35.40
CA GLY A 609 -10.56 36.49 -34.90
C GLY A 609 -9.81 37.23 -33.77
N ALA A 610 -8.63 36.76 -33.36
CA ALA A 610 -7.77 37.53 -32.46
C ALA A 610 -7.26 38.81 -33.15
N ARG A 611 -7.58 39.99 -32.61
CA ARG A 611 -7.00 41.27 -33.07
C ARG A 611 -5.47 41.16 -32.98
N LYS A 612 -4.76 41.43 -34.09
CA LYS A 612 -3.28 41.57 -34.06
C LYS A 612 -2.92 42.63 -33.01
N ARG A 613 -2.18 42.27 -31.96
CA ARG A 613 -1.49 43.28 -31.13
C ARG A 613 -0.46 43.97 -32.01
N THR A 614 -0.79 45.14 -32.56
CA THR A 614 0.20 46.09 -33.06
C THR A 614 0.91 46.70 -31.86
N SER A 615 2.01 46.11 -31.41
CA SER A 615 2.91 46.76 -30.46
C SER A 615 3.74 47.81 -31.20
N ARG A 616 3.33 49.08 -31.12
CA ARG A 616 4.29 50.19 -31.07
C ARG A 616 4.96 50.14 -29.70
N VAL A 617 6.06 49.42 -29.59
CA VAL A 617 7.03 49.58 -28.51
C VAL A 617 8.32 49.99 -29.19
N GLY A 618 8.80 51.18 -28.83
CA GLY A 618 10.05 51.74 -29.32
C GLY A 618 11.22 50.79 -29.05
N ALA A 619 12.17 50.82 -29.98
CA ALA A 619 13.39 50.06 -29.93
C ALA A 619 14.14 50.23 -28.59
N ARG A 620 14.13 49.17 -27.76
CA ARG A 620 15.27 48.69 -26.96
C ARG A 620 14.89 47.37 -26.29
N GLY A 621 15.38 46.27 -26.85
CA GLY A 621 15.20 44.91 -26.33
C GLY A 621 15.02 43.82 -27.40
N LEU A 622 15.83 43.79 -28.46
CA LEU A 622 16.07 42.55 -29.23
C LEU A 622 16.98 41.66 -28.35
N LEU A 623 16.76 40.36 -28.18
CA LEU A 623 16.72 39.32 -29.21
C LEU A 623 15.84 38.13 -28.78
N LEU A 624 14.76 37.89 -29.51
CA LEU A 624 14.06 36.60 -29.60
C LEU A 624 14.24 36.09 -31.03
N SER A 625 15.51 35.84 -31.39
CA SER A 625 15.89 35.30 -32.69
C SER A 625 17.23 34.57 -32.63
N THR A 626 17.25 33.42 -31.97
CA THR A 626 18.19 32.33 -32.29
C THR A 626 17.54 31.01 -31.91
N PHE A 627 16.67 30.50 -32.78
CA PHE A 627 16.57 29.05 -32.95
C PHE A 627 17.82 28.62 -33.72
N GLN A 628 18.98 28.68 -33.06
CA GLN A 628 20.17 27.99 -33.52
C GLN A 628 20.00 26.54 -33.10
N ARG A 629 19.58 25.75 -34.09
CA ARG A 629 19.97 24.35 -34.21
C ARG A 629 21.47 24.27 -33.87
N ARG A 630 21.82 23.57 -32.78
CA ARG A 630 23.14 22.97 -32.65
C ARG A 630 22.97 21.48 -32.87
N ASP A 631 23.59 21.04 -33.95
CA ASP A 631 23.94 19.69 -34.36
C ASP A 631 24.26 18.80 -33.13
N SER A 632 23.55 17.69 -32.92
CA SER A 632 23.81 16.36 -33.49
C SER A 632 25.23 15.82 -33.27
N GLY A 633 25.37 14.93 -32.28
CA GLY A 633 26.24 13.77 -32.38
C GLY A 633 25.40 12.56 -32.76
N ALA A 634 25.51 12.15 -34.03
CA ALA A 634 25.22 10.84 -34.64
C ALA A 634 23.97 10.04 -34.22
N TRP A 635 23.02 9.90 -35.15
CA TRP A 635 22.56 8.57 -35.60
C TRP A 635 22.10 8.66 -37.06
N ASP A 636 22.66 7.77 -37.89
CA ASP A 636 22.72 7.79 -39.36
C ASP A 636 21.40 7.37 -40.06
N PRO A 637 21.11 7.84 -41.29
CA PRO A 637 19.99 7.38 -42.11
C PRO A 637 20.42 6.41 -43.24
N GLY A 638 19.69 5.31 -43.42
CA GLY A 638 19.66 4.45 -44.61
C GLY A 638 18.63 3.33 -44.39
N THR A 639 17.67 2.99 -45.24
CA THR A 639 17.50 3.15 -46.70
C THR A 639 15.97 2.99 -47.01
N PRO A 640 15.40 3.64 -48.04
CA PRO A 640 13.97 3.51 -48.42
C PRO A 640 13.74 2.78 -49.76
N VAL A 641 12.76 1.86 -49.87
CA VAL A 641 12.11 1.36 -51.12
C VAL A 641 10.82 0.60 -50.67
N ALA A 642 9.60 0.66 -51.23
CA ALA A 642 9.01 1.27 -52.43
C ALA A 642 7.50 1.57 -52.21
N LEU A 643 7.01 2.54 -52.98
CA LEU A 643 5.61 2.84 -53.26
C LEU A 643 4.92 1.75 -54.11
N GLY A 644 3.62 1.56 -53.87
CA GLY A 644 2.65 1.00 -54.82
C GLY A 644 1.25 1.51 -54.47
N SER A 645 0.80 2.55 -55.16
CA SER A 645 -0.55 3.15 -55.15
C SER A 645 -1.41 2.55 -56.28
N PRO A 646 -2.64 3.04 -56.60
CA PRO A 646 -3.83 3.39 -55.81
C PRO A 646 -5.14 2.78 -56.41
N ARG A 647 -6.31 3.03 -55.77
CA ARG A 647 -7.71 3.20 -56.31
C ARG A 647 -8.70 2.76 -55.21
N SER A 648 -9.88 3.33 -54.94
CA SER A 648 -10.66 4.46 -55.47
C SER A 648 -11.95 4.56 -54.62
N PHE A 649 -12.68 5.69 -54.75
CA PHE A 649 -14.08 5.96 -54.38
C PHE A 649 -14.44 6.56 -52.99
N THR A 650 -14.83 7.83 -53.05
CA THR A 650 -15.82 8.55 -52.23
C THR A 650 -17.25 8.31 -52.77
N PRO A 651 -18.36 8.88 -52.23
CA PRO A 651 -18.76 9.25 -50.86
C PRO A 651 -20.23 8.76 -50.54
N ALA A 652 -20.90 9.38 -49.55
CA ALA A 652 -22.36 9.40 -49.23
C ALA A 652 -22.75 8.48 -48.03
N SER A 653 -23.24 8.94 -46.87
CA SER A 653 -24.32 9.87 -46.45
C SER A 653 -25.48 9.08 -45.81
N SER A 654 -25.97 9.56 -44.65
CA SER A 654 -27.30 9.29 -44.03
C SER A 654 -27.60 7.81 -43.69
N THR A 655 -28.31 7.41 -42.63
CA THR A 655 -29.37 8.02 -41.82
C THR A 655 -29.61 7.08 -40.64
N ASN A 656 -29.90 7.67 -39.49
CA ASN A 656 -30.97 7.32 -38.53
C ASN A 656 -31.31 5.88 -38.10
N THR A 657 -31.72 5.86 -36.82
CA THR A 657 -32.66 4.96 -36.12
C THR A 657 -32.16 3.63 -35.54
N SER A 658 -32.05 3.66 -34.21
CA SER A 658 -32.16 2.56 -33.25
C SER A 658 -33.61 2.00 -33.19
N PRO A 659 -34.00 1.16 -32.20
CA PRO A 659 -33.87 -0.29 -32.20
C PRO A 659 -35.19 -1.01 -31.82
N VAL A 660 -35.49 -2.23 -32.29
CA VAL A 660 -36.54 -3.04 -31.63
C VAL A 660 -36.26 -4.55 -31.68
N ASN A 661 -36.27 -5.12 -30.47
CA ASN A 661 -36.65 -6.45 -29.98
C ASN A 661 -37.18 -7.55 -30.91
N GLY A 662 -36.93 -8.80 -30.50
CA GLY A 662 -37.81 -9.95 -30.77
C GLY A 662 -37.04 -11.23 -31.09
N ILE A 663 -36.62 -12.01 -30.09
CA ILE A 663 -37.33 -13.20 -29.58
C ILE A 663 -37.26 -14.45 -30.48
N SER A 664 -36.66 -15.48 -29.89
CA SER A 664 -36.96 -16.92 -29.97
C SER A 664 -36.34 -17.83 -31.05
N ARG A 665 -35.58 -18.79 -30.50
CA ARG A 665 -35.69 -20.25 -30.64
C ARG A 665 -35.72 -20.86 -32.05
N SER A 666 -34.71 -21.69 -32.30
CA SER A 666 -34.80 -23.16 -32.47
C SER A 666 -33.92 -23.67 -33.62
N GLY A 667 -33.34 -24.86 -33.43
CA GLY A 667 -32.81 -25.67 -34.53
C GLY A 667 -31.31 -25.95 -34.51
N THR A 668 -30.89 -26.92 -33.71
CA THR A 668 -29.84 -27.88 -34.11
C THR A 668 -30.41 -28.78 -35.22
N PRO A 669 -29.61 -29.28 -36.20
CA PRO A 669 -28.69 -30.39 -35.91
C PRO A 669 -27.39 -30.50 -36.76
N ARG A 670 -26.46 -31.28 -36.19
CA ARG A 670 -25.47 -32.19 -36.81
C ARG A 670 -24.36 -31.61 -37.69
N GLY A 671 -23.13 -31.93 -37.30
CA GLY A 671 -21.97 -31.96 -38.20
C GLY A 671 -20.67 -32.09 -37.40
N GLY A 672 -20.19 -33.31 -37.19
CA GLY A 672 -18.93 -33.57 -36.50
C GLY A 672 -17.72 -33.25 -37.39
N SER A 673 -16.61 -32.89 -36.78
CA SER A 673 -15.28 -33.45 -37.06
C SER A 673 -14.24 -32.88 -36.09
N THR A 674 -13.35 -33.80 -35.73
CA THR A 674 -12.17 -33.81 -34.85
C THR A 674 -11.26 -32.57 -34.80
N PRO A 675 -10.55 -32.36 -33.69
CA PRO A 675 -9.63 -31.23 -33.47
C PRO A 675 -8.21 -31.51 -34.02
N PRO A 676 -7.42 -30.48 -34.39
CA PRO A 676 -6.01 -30.65 -34.69
C PRO A 676 -5.13 -30.68 -33.42
N LYS A 677 -4.15 -31.57 -33.45
CA LYS A 677 -3.04 -31.74 -32.50
C LYS A 677 -2.09 -30.51 -32.48
N PRO A 678 -1.29 -30.34 -31.41
CA PRO A 678 -0.42 -29.17 -31.21
C PRO A 678 0.92 -29.33 -31.94
N PRO A 679 1.61 -28.24 -32.33
CA PRO A 679 3.02 -28.30 -32.63
C PRO A 679 3.84 -28.10 -31.35
N GLY A 680 4.76 -29.04 -31.09
CA GLY A 680 5.83 -28.86 -30.12
C GLY A 680 7.01 -28.08 -30.71
N GLY A 681 8.01 -27.86 -29.86
CA GLY A 681 9.37 -27.50 -30.28
C GLY A 681 9.79 -26.08 -29.94
N SER A 682 10.41 -25.94 -28.76
CA SER A 682 11.37 -24.88 -28.46
C SER A 682 12.53 -24.90 -29.46
N PRO A 683 13.23 -23.77 -29.63
CA PRO A 683 14.67 -23.83 -29.42
C PRO A 683 15.16 -22.76 -28.46
N SER A 684 16.10 -23.22 -27.63
CA SER A 684 17.03 -22.49 -26.78
C SER A 684 17.81 -21.41 -27.52
N GLY A 685 17.87 -20.21 -26.93
CA GLY A 685 18.83 -19.17 -27.29
C GLY A 685 19.26 -18.45 -26.02
N GLY A 686 20.41 -18.86 -25.48
CA GLY A 686 21.06 -18.20 -24.36
C GLY A 686 21.74 -16.91 -24.79
N SER A 687 21.78 -15.94 -23.89
CA SER A 687 22.68 -14.78 -23.96
C SER A 687 23.04 -14.35 -22.52
N PRO A 688 24.23 -13.76 -22.34
CA PRO A 688 25.07 -14.01 -21.17
C PRO A 688 24.85 -13.01 -20.04
N GLU A 689 24.95 -13.50 -18.80
CA GLU A 689 25.08 -12.68 -17.61
C GLU A 689 26.47 -12.06 -17.52
N VAL A 690 26.51 -10.74 -17.34
CA VAL A 690 27.71 -9.96 -17.00
C VAL A 690 27.80 -9.89 -15.46
N PRO A 691 28.98 -10.13 -14.86
CA PRO A 691 29.15 -10.17 -13.41
C PRO A 691 29.32 -8.76 -12.81
N SER A 692 28.63 -8.50 -11.71
CA SER A 692 28.84 -7.33 -10.84
C SER A 692 30.08 -7.54 -9.96
N PRO A 693 30.94 -6.52 -9.76
CA PRO A 693 32.13 -6.68 -8.93
C PRO A 693 31.81 -6.49 -7.44
N SER A 694 32.29 -7.44 -6.63
CA SER A 694 32.41 -7.36 -5.18
C SER A 694 33.57 -6.43 -4.80
N ASN A 695 33.27 -5.30 -4.16
CA ASN A 695 34.27 -4.52 -3.42
C ASN A 695 34.08 -4.77 -1.93
N SER A 696 34.96 -5.60 -1.39
CA SER A 696 35.30 -5.69 0.02
C SER A 696 36.53 -4.81 0.27
N SER A 697 36.44 -3.88 1.21
CA SER A 697 37.62 -3.46 1.98
C SER A 697 37.22 -2.95 3.37
N PRO A 698 38.09 -3.14 4.37
CA PRO A 698 37.79 -3.10 5.80
C PRO A 698 38.22 -1.77 6.44
N GLU A 699 37.73 -1.48 7.66
CA GLU A 699 38.27 -0.56 8.68
C GLU A 699 37.09 -0.13 9.60
N ALA A 700 37.20 0.13 10.90
CA ALA A 700 38.25 -0.05 11.88
C ALA A 700 37.55 -0.10 13.25
N ARG A 701 38.13 -0.88 14.16
CA ARG A 701 37.83 -0.85 15.60
C ARG A 701 38.26 0.49 16.16
N GLU A 702 37.41 1.13 16.96
CA GLU A 702 37.90 2.07 17.97
C GLU A 702 37.22 1.81 19.30
N CYS A 703 38.02 1.28 20.22
CA CYS A 703 37.74 1.19 21.64
C CYS A 703 37.73 2.58 22.27
N ARG A 704 36.73 2.88 23.11
CA ARG A 704 36.94 3.75 24.27
C ARG A 704 36.48 3.04 25.54
N ARG A 705 37.45 2.93 26.45
CA ARG A 705 37.34 2.43 27.82
C ARG A 705 36.79 3.52 28.75
N GLY A 706 36.18 3.05 29.83
CA GLY A 706 36.11 3.70 31.14
C GLY A 706 34.69 4.13 31.51
N SER A 707 34.12 3.81 32.67
CA SER A 707 34.57 3.01 33.81
C SER A 707 33.41 2.94 34.82
N ASN A 708 33.30 1.77 35.48
CA ASN A 708 32.85 1.54 36.85
C ASN A 708 31.35 1.55 37.27
N THR A 709 31.02 0.41 37.91
CA THR A 709 30.19 0.17 39.13
C THR A 709 28.69 0.47 39.00
N ASP A 710 27.74 -0.45 39.21
CA ASP A 710 27.62 -1.45 40.29
C ASP A 710 26.77 -2.68 39.93
N MET A 711 26.96 -3.74 40.73
CA MET A 711 26.31 -5.05 40.68
C MET A 711 24.94 -5.11 41.40
N ILE A 712 23.95 -5.80 40.76
CA ILE A 712 23.07 -6.91 41.27
C ILE A 712 22.16 -6.63 42.52
N PRO A 713 20.97 -7.26 42.75
CA PRO A 713 20.25 -8.33 42.02
C PRO A 713 18.74 -8.09 41.73
N ASP A 714 18.20 -9.06 40.97
CA ASP A 714 16.83 -9.54 40.95
C ASP A 714 16.13 -9.62 42.31
N THR A 715 14.84 -9.25 42.35
CA THR A 715 13.83 -9.88 43.22
C THR A 715 12.45 -9.81 42.56
N ASP A 716 11.79 -10.97 42.55
CA ASP A 716 10.37 -11.20 42.31
C ASP A 716 9.45 -10.30 43.16
N ALA A 717 8.36 -9.79 42.58
CA ALA A 717 7.07 -9.70 43.28
C ALA A 717 5.91 -9.37 42.32
N VAL A 718 4.89 -10.22 42.44
CA VAL A 718 3.55 -10.17 41.86
C VAL A 718 2.69 -9.08 42.55
N ALA A 719 1.86 -8.36 41.78
CA ALA A 719 0.41 -8.12 42.04
C ALA A 719 -0.11 -6.75 41.51
N PRO A 720 -1.41 -6.64 41.16
CA PRO A 720 -1.98 -5.64 40.26
C PRO A 720 -2.67 -4.48 40.99
N LEU A 721 -2.88 -3.34 40.32
CA LEU A 721 -3.75 -2.28 40.82
C LEU A 721 -4.77 -1.82 39.76
N HIS A 722 -6.02 -2.03 40.13
CA HIS A 722 -7.23 -1.46 39.57
C HIS A 722 -7.30 0.06 39.78
N SER A 723 -8.01 0.71 38.86
CA SER A 723 -8.91 1.87 39.04
C SER A 723 -8.44 3.06 39.89
N THR A 724 -8.30 4.19 39.21
CA THR A 724 -9.00 5.44 39.56
C THR A 724 -9.43 6.13 38.28
#